data_AF-A0A537YHP8-F1
#
_entry.id   AF-A0A537YHP8-F1
#
_cell.length_a   1.000
_cell.length_b   1.000
_cell.length_c   1.000
_cell.angle_alpha   90.00
_cell.angle_beta   90.00
_cell.angle_gamma   90.00
#
_symmetry.space_group_name_H-M   'P 1'
#
loop_
_entity.id
_entity.type
_entity.pdbx_description
1 polymer ?
#
loop_
_entity_poly.entity_id
_entity_poly.type
_entity_poly.pdbx_seq_one_letter_code
_entity_poly.pdbx_strand_id
1 'polypeptide(L)'
;MKRAIVVGSGPAGSTVARLLAKSGNYHVLILEKGRNYFTGLGGPTNKIGNLFSNDEIGWESRRSPITQDPLLEPRSFRTGPDAGKRTFVGDVNSLPTAVGGGTIHYDAKARRFREVDFITNSLMGGTPDKPAIPGTTYADWAMEYRHLEPFYAVMEEIVGVQGPARRVGRKIVNPNPYESWRSTPFAMPPGVAQLNSLLPSEAASRLGYHPAPVPTSINSRPYRGRPACVDCGFCLHYGCPNNAKGGGIWQLHDALRTGRAELRSEVNVVRVEHARGRGGRFRATGVTYMTPDGRTHTERADLVVLANSPIEAARLSFVSGIGQGHPNEKKISSAQPSDTDPSGLLGRNLMFHLQTTVLAVVNQDIHSFRGRTSTHTLDAFVGAGPSAKEFDPAVPRGGILEIGGNLNPVVEASEVAAFAYGARHKEYMQLGPFHKRLTTFTMQGEDMPQITNYVDLDPDIVDVYGVPVPRVSYQSHPYELAASAYYTPLMLAIMDAIGGPGSSYPSVRTLAALAINTTLPPALPGSIDAGVQQILSATPFNEIPASAHIMGTHRAALSPAHGPSDPYGRYWAFDNVYHAGGGLFATAPGYNVTLTIWALAYVVGAAIVSGVGGRPAYSKADVDRGQRRLLDVIRRLDGNTMIARALR
;
A
#
# COMPACT_ATOMS: atom_id res chain seq x y z
N MET A 1 25.66 -23.07 1.20
CA MET A 1 24.32 -22.44 1.13
C MET A 1 24.48 -21.06 0.48
N LYS A 2 23.56 -20.63 -0.38
CA LYS A 2 23.69 -19.36 -1.12
C LYS A 2 23.45 -18.15 -0.20
N ARG A 3 24.06 -17.00 -0.49
CA ARG A 3 23.84 -15.76 0.25
C ARG A 3 22.77 -14.91 -0.44
N ALA A 4 21.67 -14.62 0.24
CA ALA A 4 20.64 -13.70 -0.24
C ALA A 4 20.69 -12.41 0.60
N ILE A 5 20.61 -11.26 -0.05
CA ILE A 5 20.40 -9.97 0.61
C ILE A 5 19.00 -9.48 0.25
N VAL A 6 18.21 -9.16 1.27
CA VAL A 6 16.90 -8.53 1.14
C VAL A 6 17.01 -7.11 1.69
N VAL A 7 16.76 -6.13 0.83
CA VAL A 7 16.85 -4.71 1.19
C VAL A 7 15.48 -4.22 1.62
N GLY A 8 15.33 -3.91 2.91
CA GLY A 8 14.08 -3.54 3.56
C GLY A 8 13.43 -4.69 4.31
N SER A 9 12.98 -4.43 5.53
CA SER A 9 12.28 -5.39 6.41
C SER A 9 10.76 -5.19 6.43
N GLY A 10 10.23 -4.46 5.44
CA GLY A 10 8.79 -4.23 5.26
C GLY A 10 7.98 -5.50 4.96
N PRO A 11 6.69 -5.35 4.59
CA PRO A 11 5.80 -6.47 4.29
C PRO A 11 6.37 -7.41 3.22
N ALA A 12 6.93 -6.85 2.14
CA ALA A 12 7.50 -7.63 1.05
C ALA A 12 8.80 -8.33 1.47
N GLY A 13 9.75 -7.58 2.03
CA GLY A 13 11.07 -8.11 2.39
C GLY A 13 10.99 -9.21 3.45
N SER A 14 10.15 -9.02 4.47
CA SER A 14 9.92 -10.04 5.50
C SER A 14 9.29 -11.32 4.92
N THR A 15 8.40 -11.20 3.93
CA THR A 15 7.78 -12.36 3.27
C THR A 15 8.80 -13.14 2.43
N VAL A 16 9.61 -12.44 1.61
CA VAL A 16 10.65 -13.09 0.81
C VAL A 16 11.70 -13.74 1.71
N ALA A 17 12.22 -13.01 2.71
CA ALA A 17 13.22 -13.52 3.64
C ALA A 17 12.75 -14.81 4.33
N ARG A 18 11.49 -14.85 4.77
CA ARG A 18 10.86 -16.04 5.37
C ARG A 18 10.90 -17.24 4.45
N LEU A 19 10.51 -17.09 3.18
CA LEU A 19 10.47 -18.21 2.24
C LEU A 19 11.89 -18.70 1.89
N LEU A 20 12.82 -17.77 1.65
CA LEU A 20 14.21 -18.11 1.36
C LEU A 20 14.86 -18.86 2.54
N ALA A 21 14.69 -18.37 3.77
CA ALA A 21 15.25 -19.00 4.96
C ALA A 21 14.62 -20.37 5.27
N LYS A 22 13.28 -20.49 5.15
CA LYS A 22 12.56 -21.77 5.34
C LYS A 22 12.89 -22.80 4.27
N SER A 23 13.27 -22.38 3.06
CA SER A 23 13.66 -23.30 1.99
C SER A 23 14.90 -24.13 2.33
N GLY A 24 15.76 -23.65 3.22
CA GLY A 24 17.05 -24.27 3.53
C GLY A 24 18.12 -24.07 2.46
N ASN A 25 17.85 -23.30 1.39
CA ASN A 25 18.80 -23.07 0.30
C ASN A 25 19.63 -21.79 0.46
N TYR A 26 19.19 -20.88 1.35
CA TYR A 26 19.75 -19.53 1.50
C TYR A 26 20.04 -19.17 2.95
N HIS A 27 21.18 -18.52 3.17
CA HIS A 27 21.40 -17.63 4.31
C HIS A 27 20.96 -16.22 3.89
N VAL A 28 20.03 -15.64 4.64
CA VAL A 28 19.39 -14.36 4.30
C VAL A 28 19.91 -13.27 5.22
N LEU A 29 20.48 -12.22 4.64
CA LEU A 29 20.77 -10.98 5.34
C LEU A 29 19.69 -9.95 4.99
N ILE A 30 18.95 -9.49 6.00
CA ILE A 30 17.95 -8.44 5.87
C ILE A 30 18.59 -7.14 6.35
N LEU A 31 18.62 -6.13 5.49
CA LEU A 31 19.16 -4.80 5.79
C LEU A 31 18.01 -3.80 5.89
N GLU A 32 17.87 -3.14 7.03
CA GLU A 32 16.81 -2.18 7.30
C GLU A 32 17.41 -0.83 7.70
N LYS A 33 16.99 0.25 7.02
CA LYS A 33 17.41 1.62 7.33
C LYS A 33 16.90 2.08 8.70
N GLY A 34 15.70 1.64 9.04
CA GLY A 34 15.01 2.01 10.27
C GLY A 34 15.46 1.31 11.55
N ARG A 35 15.08 1.91 12.68
CA ARG A 35 15.27 1.34 14.02
C ARG A 35 14.39 0.11 14.26
N ASN A 36 14.92 -0.84 15.03
CA ASN A 36 14.12 -1.92 15.59
C ASN A 36 13.44 -1.49 16.91
N TYR A 37 12.11 -1.44 16.91
CA TYR A 37 11.29 -1.16 18.10
C TYR A 37 10.78 -2.41 18.82
N PHE A 38 11.16 -3.61 18.35
CA PHE A 38 10.70 -4.88 18.89
C PHE A 38 11.77 -5.60 19.68
N THR A 39 11.36 -6.32 20.73
CA THR A 39 12.21 -7.17 21.56
C THR A 39 11.79 -8.64 21.41
N GLY A 40 12.77 -9.55 21.46
CA GLY A 40 12.51 -10.99 21.32
C GLY A 40 12.29 -11.49 19.88
N LEU A 41 12.58 -10.67 18.86
CA LEU A 41 12.57 -11.12 17.46
C LEU A 41 13.57 -12.27 17.25
N GLY A 42 13.14 -13.32 16.54
CA GLY A 42 13.95 -14.53 16.35
C GLY A 42 14.09 -15.42 17.58
N GLY A 43 13.54 -15.02 18.73
CA GLY A 43 13.61 -15.78 19.98
C GLY A 43 12.84 -17.10 19.95
N PRO A 44 12.97 -17.92 21.02
CA PRO A 44 12.40 -19.28 21.06
C PRO A 44 10.86 -19.30 21.19
N THR A 45 10.23 -18.19 21.55
CA THR A 45 8.78 -18.08 21.73
C THR A 45 8.13 -17.18 20.68
N ASN A 46 6.81 -17.28 20.50
CA ASN A 46 6.04 -16.37 19.64
C ASN A 46 5.69 -15.04 20.33
N LYS A 47 6.14 -14.82 21.57
CA LYS A 47 5.92 -13.57 22.31
C LYS A 47 7.00 -12.58 21.89
N ILE A 48 6.56 -11.49 21.27
CA ILE A 48 7.41 -10.36 20.85
C ILE A 48 7.00 -9.16 21.69
N GLY A 49 7.95 -8.49 22.33
CA GLY A 49 7.70 -7.20 23.00
C GLY A 49 7.91 -6.05 22.02
N ASN A 50 7.41 -4.86 22.35
CA ASN A 50 7.66 -3.66 21.56
C ASN A 50 7.70 -2.41 22.47
N LEU A 51 8.19 -1.30 21.91
CA LEU A 51 8.30 -0.01 22.59
C LEU A 51 7.17 0.97 22.22
N PHE A 52 6.12 0.51 21.54
CA PHE A 52 5.04 1.38 21.10
C PHE A 52 4.09 1.73 22.24
N SER A 53 3.43 2.88 22.11
CA SER A 53 2.42 3.38 23.04
C SER A 53 1.36 4.18 22.29
N ASN A 54 0.24 4.45 22.95
CA ASN A 54 -0.82 5.33 22.43
C ASN A 54 -0.52 6.81 22.77
N ASP A 55 0.75 7.22 22.77
CA ASP A 55 1.16 8.59 23.05
C ASP A 55 1.06 9.44 21.77
N GLU A 56 -0.01 10.23 21.65
CA GLU A 56 -0.25 11.10 20.48
C GLU A 56 0.91 12.08 20.24
N ILE A 57 1.46 12.66 21.31
CA ILE A 57 2.54 13.65 21.20
C ILE A 57 3.81 12.96 20.71
N GLY A 58 4.11 11.80 21.30
CA GLY A 58 5.32 11.03 21.01
C GLY A 58 5.35 10.42 19.61
N TRP A 59 4.21 9.93 19.10
CA TRP A 59 4.17 9.16 17.86
C TRP A 59 3.53 9.85 16.66
N GLU A 60 2.68 10.86 16.86
CA GLU A 60 1.97 11.54 15.77
C GLU A 60 2.31 13.03 15.69
N SER A 61 2.19 13.78 16.78
CA SER A 61 2.20 15.26 16.68
C SER A 61 3.57 15.95 16.76
N ARG A 62 4.62 15.31 17.30
CA ARG A 62 5.95 15.97 17.45
C ARG A 62 7.14 15.21 16.91
N ARG A 63 7.31 13.93 17.28
CA ARG A 63 8.56 13.21 16.98
C ARG A 63 8.46 12.24 15.81
N SER A 64 7.26 11.71 15.53
CA SER A 64 6.99 10.64 14.54
C SER A 64 8.20 9.72 14.31
N PRO A 65 8.68 9.01 15.35
CA PRO A 65 10.04 8.44 15.36
C PRO A 65 10.18 7.19 14.45
N ILE A 66 9.10 6.81 13.76
CA ILE A 66 9.12 5.76 12.75
C ILE A 66 9.21 6.31 11.33
N THR A 67 9.06 7.61 11.09
CA THR A 67 9.08 8.17 9.73
C THR A 67 10.47 8.68 9.35
N GLN A 68 10.69 8.75 8.04
CA GLN A 68 11.83 9.48 7.49
C GLN A 68 11.77 10.94 7.91
N ASP A 69 12.90 11.52 8.31
CA ASP A 69 12.99 12.94 8.63
C ASP A 69 13.11 13.74 7.31
N PRO A 70 12.13 14.59 6.96
CA PRO A 70 12.13 15.32 5.69
C PRO A 70 13.19 16.43 5.63
N LEU A 71 13.85 16.78 6.74
CA LEU A 71 14.97 17.71 6.76
C LEU A 71 16.29 17.00 6.45
N LEU A 72 16.52 15.82 7.03
CA LEU A 72 17.77 15.06 6.87
C LEU A 72 17.76 14.22 5.59
N GLU A 73 16.61 13.71 5.22
CA GLU A 73 16.39 12.86 4.05
C GLU A 73 15.19 13.39 3.26
N PRO A 74 15.27 14.62 2.71
CA PRO A 74 14.18 15.18 1.93
C PRO A 74 13.93 14.38 0.66
N ARG A 75 12.75 14.58 0.10
CA ARG A 75 12.46 14.30 -1.30
C ARG A 75 12.14 15.61 -1.99
N SER A 76 12.39 15.69 -3.29
CA SER A 76 11.92 16.82 -4.10
C SER A 76 10.71 16.42 -4.93
N PHE A 77 9.87 17.40 -5.26
CA PHE A 77 8.64 17.19 -6.03
C PHE A 77 8.55 18.20 -7.17
N ARG A 78 7.89 17.78 -8.26
CA ARG A 78 7.36 18.65 -9.32
C ARG A 78 6.13 17.99 -9.96
N THR A 79 5.31 18.77 -10.64
CA THR A 79 4.19 18.24 -11.45
C THR A 79 4.67 17.70 -12.79
N GLY A 80 5.75 18.25 -13.35
CA GLY A 80 6.35 17.77 -14.59
C GLY A 80 7.60 18.58 -14.96
N PRO A 81 8.29 18.23 -16.07
CA PRO A 81 9.49 18.96 -16.48
C PRO A 81 9.28 20.46 -16.69
N ASP A 82 8.10 20.86 -17.18
CA ASP A 82 7.76 22.27 -17.44
C ASP A 82 7.66 23.11 -16.15
N ALA A 83 7.47 22.48 -14.99
CA ALA A 83 7.52 23.13 -13.68
C ALA A 83 8.96 23.41 -13.20
N GLY A 84 9.96 23.17 -14.05
CA GLY A 84 11.37 23.36 -13.75
C GLY A 84 11.99 22.20 -12.98
N LYS A 85 13.08 22.48 -12.26
CA LYS A 85 13.83 21.44 -11.53
C LYS A 85 13.00 20.80 -10.41
N ARG A 86 12.24 21.60 -9.66
CA ARG A 86 11.41 21.19 -8.51
C ARG A 86 10.49 22.35 -8.11
N THR A 87 9.35 22.03 -7.51
CA THR A 87 8.42 22.98 -6.88
C THR A 87 8.41 22.87 -5.35
N PHE A 88 8.82 21.71 -4.80
CA PHE A 88 8.88 21.48 -3.35
C PHE A 88 10.05 20.59 -2.95
N VAL A 89 10.54 20.76 -1.72
CA VAL A 89 11.55 19.93 -1.06
C VAL A 89 11.11 19.68 0.38
N GLY A 90 10.99 18.42 0.78
CA GLY A 90 10.55 18.04 2.13
C GLY A 90 9.87 16.68 2.13
N ASP A 91 8.76 16.56 2.85
CA ASP A 91 7.97 15.33 2.88
C ASP A 91 7.16 15.16 1.58
N VAL A 92 7.60 14.23 0.75
CA VAL A 92 6.88 13.79 -0.45
C VAL A 92 6.51 12.33 -0.27
N ASN A 93 5.41 12.10 0.46
CA ASN A 93 4.84 10.78 0.72
C ASN A 93 5.84 9.83 1.44
N SER A 94 6.46 10.31 2.50
CA SER A 94 7.41 9.53 3.29
C SER A 94 6.71 8.35 3.97
N LEU A 95 7.33 7.18 3.86
CA LEU A 95 6.87 5.96 4.53
C LEU A 95 7.75 5.66 5.75
N PRO A 96 7.28 4.85 6.70
CA PRO A 96 8.05 4.49 7.87
C PRO A 96 9.41 3.86 7.54
N THR A 97 10.43 4.38 8.22
CA THR A 97 11.79 3.89 8.31
C THR A 97 11.95 3.19 9.66
N ALA A 98 11.34 2.02 9.78
CA ALA A 98 11.41 1.17 10.98
C ALA A 98 11.37 -0.31 10.60
N VAL A 99 11.86 -1.18 11.49
CA VAL A 99 11.70 -2.64 11.31
C VAL A 99 10.21 -2.99 11.20
N GLY A 100 9.84 -3.67 10.12
CA GLY A 100 8.43 -3.95 9.75
C GLY A 100 7.85 -2.97 8.71
N GLY A 101 8.55 -1.88 8.41
CA GLY A 101 8.23 -0.90 7.36
C GLY A 101 6.85 -0.26 7.51
N GLY A 102 6.19 0.04 6.38
CA GLY A 102 4.86 0.66 6.36
C GLY A 102 3.77 -0.08 7.15
N THR A 103 3.94 -1.36 7.48
CA THR A 103 2.96 -2.05 8.32
C THR A 103 2.99 -1.64 9.80
N ILE A 104 3.93 -0.78 10.21
CA ILE A 104 3.90 -0.17 11.54
C ILE A 104 2.86 0.96 11.60
N HIS A 105 2.69 1.77 10.56
CA HIS A 105 1.78 2.93 10.59
C HIS A 105 0.36 2.64 10.06
N TYR A 106 0.13 1.52 9.39
CA TYR A 106 -1.06 1.36 8.56
C TYR A 106 -2.34 1.05 9.35
N ASP A 107 -3.48 1.19 8.68
CA ASP A 107 -4.82 0.79 9.16
C ASP A 107 -5.09 -0.71 9.13
N ALA A 108 -4.15 -1.49 8.57
CA ALA A 108 -4.25 -2.93 8.43
C ALA A 108 -5.43 -3.44 7.58
N LYS A 109 -6.09 -2.58 6.78
CA LYS A 109 -7.07 -3.01 5.77
C LYS A 109 -6.39 -3.96 4.76
N ALA A 110 -6.98 -5.14 4.56
CA ALA A 110 -6.37 -6.25 3.84
C ALA A 110 -7.33 -6.79 2.78
N ARG A 111 -7.63 -5.97 1.78
CA ARG A 111 -8.51 -6.31 0.66
C ARG A 111 -7.75 -7.06 -0.43
N ARG A 112 -8.41 -8.02 -1.07
CA ARG A 112 -7.93 -8.60 -2.33
C ARG A 112 -8.38 -7.69 -3.48
N PHE A 113 -7.58 -7.59 -4.52
CA PHE A 113 -8.08 -7.10 -5.81
C PHE A 113 -9.07 -8.11 -6.39
N ARG A 114 -10.00 -7.66 -7.24
CA ARG A 114 -10.98 -8.53 -7.89
C ARG A 114 -10.45 -9.05 -9.22
N GLU A 115 -11.09 -10.09 -9.74
CA GLU A 115 -10.82 -10.68 -11.06
C GLU A 115 -10.76 -9.63 -12.17
N VAL A 116 -11.72 -8.71 -12.20
CA VAL A 116 -11.78 -7.63 -13.18
C VAL A 116 -10.57 -6.72 -13.14
N ASP A 117 -10.01 -6.46 -11.96
CA ASP A 117 -8.93 -5.48 -11.77
C ASP A 117 -7.60 -5.94 -12.40
N PHE A 118 -7.47 -7.22 -12.74
CA PHE A 118 -6.30 -7.78 -13.43
C PHE A 118 -6.38 -7.68 -14.96
N ILE A 119 -7.58 -7.45 -15.51
CA ILE A 119 -7.87 -7.52 -16.95
C ILE A 119 -8.64 -6.29 -17.46
N THR A 120 -8.71 -5.21 -16.67
CA THR A 120 -9.54 -4.04 -16.97
C THR A 120 -9.15 -3.36 -18.28
N ASN A 121 -7.87 -3.36 -18.67
CA ASN A 121 -7.46 -2.73 -19.92
C ASN A 121 -8.09 -3.45 -21.11
N SER A 122 -8.03 -4.78 -21.13
CA SER A 122 -8.74 -5.58 -22.16
C SER A 122 -10.25 -5.40 -22.11
N LEU A 123 -10.85 -5.37 -20.91
CA LEU A 123 -12.31 -5.17 -20.76
C LEU A 123 -12.77 -3.82 -21.30
N MET A 124 -11.93 -2.80 -21.22
CA MET A 124 -12.19 -1.47 -21.80
C MET A 124 -11.75 -1.35 -23.27
N GLY A 125 -11.36 -2.46 -23.93
CA GLY A 125 -11.00 -2.51 -25.35
C GLY A 125 -9.56 -2.11 -25.66
N GLY A 126 -8.70 -1.99 -24.65
CA GLY A 126 -7.28 -1.72 -24.79
C GLY A 126 -6.45 -2.97 -25.12
N THR A 127 -5.22 -2.73 -25.56
CA THR A 127 -4.16 -3.74 -25.73
C THR A 127 -2.90 -3.27 -25.00
N PRO A 128 -1.85 -4.11 -24.88
CA PRO A 128 -0.57 -3.68 -24.29
C PRO A 128 0.06 -2.47 -25.00
N ASP A 129 -0.07 -2.40 -26.33
CA ASP A 129 0.51 -1.31 -27.15
C ASP A 129 -0.45 -0.12 -27.32
N LYS A 130 -1.75 -0.33 -27.10
CA LYS A 130 -2.80 0.69 -27.23
C LYS A 130 -3.70 0.68 -26.00
N PRO A 131 -3.33 1.41 -24.92
CA PRO A 131 -4.12 1.50 -23.70
C PRO A 131 -5.55 1.96 -23.98
N ALA A 132 -6.52 1.43 -23.21
CA ALA A 132 -7.92 1.79 -23.33
C ALA A 132 -8.18 3.28 -22.97
N ILE A 133 -7.38 3.83 -22.05
CA ILE A 133 -7.49 5.20 -21.57
C ILE A 133 -6.37 6.03 -22.23
N PRO A 134 -6.69 7.02 -23.08
CA PRO A 134 -5.68 7.87 -23.73
C PRO A 134 -4.78 8.58 -22.73
N GLY A 135 -3.51 8.82 -23.08
CA GLY A 135 -2.56 9.52 -22.20
C GLY A 135 -1.96 8.66 -21.07
N THR A 136 -2.33 7.39 -20.99
CA THR A 136 -1.87 6.45 -19.96
C THR A 136 -0.96 5.37 -20.54
N THR A 137 -0.40 4.53 -19.66
CA THR A 137 0.20 3.24 -19.98
C THR A 137 -0.64 2.09 -19.39
N TYR A 138 -1.96 2.28 -19.33
CA TYR A 138 -2.90 1.34 -18.72
C TYR A 138 -2.75 -0.05 -19.36
N ALA A 139 -2.62 -1.07 -18.52
CA ALA A 139 -2.23 -2.40 -18.95
C ALA A 139 -2.87 -3.46 -18.06
N ASP A 140 -3.14 -4.62 -18.64
CA ASP A 140 -3.49 -5.79 -17.84
C ASP A 140 -2.27 -6.28 -17.07
N TRP A 141 -2.55 -6.91 -15.93
CA TRP A 141 -1.53 -7.52 -15.12
C TRP A 141 -0.93 -8.74 -15.83
N ALA A 142 0.36 -9.00 -15.61
CA ALA A 142 0.99 -10.22 -16.13
C ALA A 142 0.34 -11.48 -15.53
N MET A 143 -0.02 -11.43 -14.25
CA MET A 143 -0.81 -12.43 -13.54
C MET A 143 -2.30 -12.07 -13.52
N GLU A 144 -3.14 -13.04 -13.18
CA GLU A 144 -4.59 -12.85 -13.00
C GLU A 144 -4.95 -13.22 -11.56
N TYR A 145 -6.18 -12.89 -11.14
CA TYR A 145 -6.66 -13.22 -9.81
C TYR A 145 -6.46 -14.71 -9.45
N ARG A 146 -6.78 -15.64 -10.36
CA ARG A 146 -6.58 -17.09 -10.14
C ARG A 146 -5.13 -17.50 -9.86
N HIS A 147 -4.17 -16.71 -10.34
CA HIS A 147 -2.75 -16.93 -10.06
C HIS A 147 -2.39 -16.45 -8.64
N LEU A 148 -2.96 -15.32 -8.20
CA LEU A 148 -2.68 -14.70 -6.90
C LEU A 148 -3.55 -15.20 -5.75
N GLU A 149 -4.73 -15.77 -6.01
CA GLU A 149 -5.69 -16.21 -5.00
C GLU A 149 -5.06 -17.09 -3.91
N PRO A 150 -4.25 -18.12 -4.23
CA PRO A 150 -3.64 -18.97 -3.20
C PRO A 150 -2.62 -18.22 -2.35
N PHE A 151 -1.97 -17.21 -2.93
CA PHE A 151 -0.99 -16.36 -2.25
C PHE A 151 -1.66 -15.28 -1.39
N TYR A 152 -2.85 -14.80 -1.77
CA TYR A 152 -3.70 -14.04 -0.87
C TYR A 152 -4.12 -14.90 0.33
N ALA A 153 -4.63 -16.11 0.08
CA ALA A 153 -5.12 -17.01 1.11
C ALA A 153 -4.04 -17.40 2.15
N VAL A 154 -2.83 -17.75 1.69
CA VAL A 154 -1.73 -18.09 2.62
C VAL A 154 -1.33 -16.88 3.46
N MET A 155 -1.31 -15.68 2.87
CA MET A 155 -0.87 -14.47 3.55
C MET A 155 -1.90 -13.98 4.55
N GLU A 156 -3.19 -14.04 4.23
CA GLU A 156 -4.27 -13.76 5.17
C GLU A 156 -4.16 -14.62 6.44
N GLU A 157 -3.81 -15.90 6.30
CA GLU A 157 -3.63 -16.80 7.43
C GLU A 157 -2.33 -16.52 8.23
N ILE A 158 -1.23 -16.18 7.55
CA ILE A 158 0.04 -15.88 8.19
C ILE A 158 -0.03 -14.58 8.99
N VAL A 159 -0.59 -13.52 8.42
CA VAL A 159 -0.62 -12.18 9.05
C VAL A 159 -1.83 -11.99 9.98
N GLY A 160 -2.79 -12.92 9.95
CA GLY A 160 -3.98 -12.91 10.81
C GLY A 160 -5.01 -11.91 10.33
N VAL A 161 -5.55 -12.13 9.13
CA VAL A 161 -6.65 -11.34 8.57
C VAL A 161 -7.97 -11.89 9.07
N GLN A 162 -8.73 -11.04 9.74
CA GLN A 162 -10.14 -11.26 10.02
C GLN A 162 -11.00 -10.80 8.85
N GLY A 163 -12.21 -11.35 8.72
CA GLY A 163 -13.18 -10.86 7.74
C GLY A 163 -14.45 -11.71 7.70
N PRO A 164 -15.46 -11.28 6.95
CA PRO A 164 -16.82 -11.83 7.06
C PRO A 164 -17.02 -13.16 6.32
N ALA A 165 -16.16 -13.47 5.34
CA ALA A 165 -16.27 -14.70 4.57
C ALA A 165 -15.97 -15.95 5.43
N ARG A 166 -16.94 -16.87 5.45
CA ARG A 166 -16.95 -18.06 6.31
C ARG A 166 -17.35 -19.32 5.55
N ARG A 167 -16.98 -20.47 6.10
CA ARG A 167 -17.39 -21.78 5.56
C ARG A 167 -18.81 -22.11 6.01
N VAL A 168 -19.69 -22.42 5.05
CA VAL A 168 -21.05 -22.93 5.26
C VAL A 168 -21.19 -24.20 4.45
N GLY A 169 -21.20 -25.36 5.13
CA GLY A 169 -21.07 -26.65 4.48
C GLY A 169 -19.77 -26.74 3.66
N ARG A 170 -19.89 -27.05 2.36
CA ARG A 170 -18.74 -27.13 1.43
C ARG A 170 -18.36 -25.80 0.78
N LYS A 171 -19.18 -24.75 0.93
CA LYS A 171 -18.99 -23.46 0.25
C LYS A 171 -18.36 -22.42 1.18
N ILE A 172 -17.64 -21.47 0.57
CA ILE A 172 -17.25 -20.22 1.23
C ILE A 172 -18.29 -19.19 0.84
N VAL A 173 -18.91 -18.56 1.84
CA VAL A 173 -19.95 -17.55 1.65
C VAL A 173 -19.40 -16.22 2.16
N ASN A 174 -19.56 -15.17 1.35
CA ASN A 174 -19.16 -13.80 1.67
C ASN A 174 -20.40 -12.90 1.54
N PRO A 175 -20.73 -12.08 2.55
CA PRO A 175 -21.84 -11.12 2.43
C PRO A 175 -21.56 -9.98 1.45
N ASN A 176 -20.29 -9.71 1.10
CA ASN A 176 -19.95 -8.72 0.09
C ASN A 176 -20.11 -9.33 -1.32
N PRO A 177 -21.07 -8.87 -2.15
CA PRO A 177 -21.30 -9.43 -3.49
C PRO A 177 -20.24 -9.01 -4.52
N TYR A 178 -19.40 -8.02 -4.21
CA TYR A 178 -18.37 -7.50 -5.12
C TYR A 178 -17.00 -8.17 -4.93
N GLU A 179 -16.80 -8.93 -3.85
CA GLU A 179 -15.53 -9.63 -3.62
C GLU A 179 -15.40 -10.88 -4.50
N SER A 180 -14.24 -11.05 -5.14
CA SER A 180 -13.94 -12.25 -5.90
C SER A 180 -13.92 -13.52 -5.04
N TRP A 181 -14.11 -14.66 -5.72
CA TRP A 181 -14.18 -15.97 -5.08
C TRP A 181 -12.93 -16.31 -4.25
N ARG A 182 -13.10 -17.12 -3.21
CA ARG A 182 -12.02 -17.47 -2.27
C ARG A 182 -12.03 -18.97 -1.99
N SER A 183 -10.87 -19.61 -2.01
CA SER A 183 -10.74 -21.04 -1.69
C SER A 183 -10.81 -21.33 -0.19
N THR A 184 -10.55 -20.33 0.65
CA THR A 184 -10.53 -20.44 2.12
C THR A 184 -11.38 -19.35 2.78
N PRO A 185 -11.92 -19.60 3.99
CA PRO A 185 -12.49 -18.52 4.79
C PRO A 185 -11.38 -17.59 5.32
N PHE A 186 -11.75 -16.47 5.95
CA PHE A 186 -10.78 -15.70 6.74
C PHE A 186 -10.29 -16.48 7.96
N ALA A 187 -9.11 -16.12 8.46
CA ALA A 187 -8.49 -16.79 9.62
C ALA A 187 -9.32 -16.61 10.91
N MET A 188 -10.04 -15.50 10.99
CA MET A 188 -10.87 -15.10 12.12
C MET A 188 -12.15 -14.39 11.63
N PRO A 189 -13.24 -14.44 12.43
CA PRO A 189 -14.42 -13.61 12.14
C PRO A 189 -14.10 -12.12 12.32
N PRO A 190 -14.92 -11.20 11.78
CA PRO A 190 -14.79 -9.78 12.06
C PRO A 190 -14.88 -9.51 13.57
N GLY A 191 -14.07 -8.57 14.06
CA GLY A 191 -14.12 -8.08 15.42
C GLY A 191 -15.23 -7.05 15.60
N VAL A 192 -15.18 -6.31 16.70
CA VAL A 192 -16.22 -5.35 17.06
C VAL A 192 -16.37 -4.25 15.99
N ALA A 193 -17.61 -4.02 15.58
CA ALA A 193 -17.96 -2.93 14.66
C ALA A 193 -18.00 -1.59 15.43
N GLN A 194 -17.52 -0.52 14.79
CA GLN A 194 -17.65 0.82 15.36
C GLN A 194 -18.98 1.43 14.96
N LEU A 195 -19.61 2.15 15.90
CA LEU A 195 -20.80 2.96 15.59
C LEU A 195 -20.53 3.96 14.45
N ASN A 196 -19.31 4.53 14.43
CA ASN A 196 -18.83 5.41 13.37
C ASN A 196 -18.92 4.79 11.96
N SER A 197 -18.68 3.48 11.81
CA SER A 197 -18.88 2.80 10.53
C SER A 197 -20.32 2.32 10.33
N LEU A 198 -21.03 1.97 11.40
CA LEU A 198 -22.38 1.41 11.33
C LEU A 198 -23.43 2.42 10.87
N LEU A 199 -23.32 3.70 11.28
CA LEU A 199 -24.26 4.75 10.90
C LEU A 199 -24.32 4.99 9.38
N PRO A 200 -23.20 5.32 8.70
CA PRO A 200 -23.17 5.41 7.24
C PRO A 200 -23.43 4.08 6.54
N SER A 201 -23.05 2.93 7.13
CA SER A 201 -23.40 1.63 6.55
C SER A 201 -24.92 1.41 6.52
N GLU A 202 -25.61 1.72 7.62
CA GLU A 202 -27.06 1.61 7.71
C GLU A 202 -27.76 2.52 6.69
N ALA A 203 -27.29 3.77 6.57
CA ALA A 203 -27.78 4.70 5.56
C ALA A 203 -27.54 4.17 4.13
N ALA A 204 -26.34 3.66 3.85
CA ALA A 204 -25.99 3.09 2.54
C ALA A 204 -26.90 1.89 2.21
N SER A 205 -27.16 0.99 3.17
CA SER A 205 -28.06 -0.14 2.99
C SER A 205 -29.49 0.28 2.67
N ARG A 206 -30.01 1.33 3.33
CA ARG A 206 -31.34 1.88 2.99
C ARG A 206 -31.42 2.47 1.59
N LEU A 207 -30.28 2.96 1.07
CA LEU A 207 -30.15 3.45 -0.30
C LEU A 207 -29.83 2.34 -1.33
N GLY A 208 -29.84 1.06 -0.92
CA GLY A 208 -29.66 -0.08 -1.81
C GLY A 208 -28.21 -0.53 -2.00
N TYR A 209 -27.26 0.02 -1.25
CA TYR A 209 -25.87 -0.44 -1.28
C TYR A 209 -25.61 -1.62 -0.34
N HIS A 210 -24.47 -2.29 -0.52
CA HIS A 210 -24.07 -3.49 0.24
C HIS A 210 -22.80 -3.26 1.07
N PRO A 211 -22.86 -2.49 2.17
CA PRO A 211 -21.72 -2.35 3.06
C PRO A 211 -21.42 -3.69 3.74
N ALA A 212 -20.14 -3.97 3.93
CA ALA A 212 -19.69 -5.22 4.58
C ALA A 212 -18.53 -4.96 5.54
N PRO A 213 -18.35 -5.80 6.58
CA PRO A 213 -17.20 -5.70 7.47
C PRO A 213 -15.90 -5.76 6.68
N VAL A 214 -15.00 -4.81 6.91
CA VAL A 214 -13.73 -4.72 6.18
C VAL A 214 -12.74 -5.78 6.65
N PRO A 215 -12.19 -6.60 5.75
CA PRO A 215 -11.08 -7.49 6.10
C PRO A 215 -9.88 -6.68 6.60
N THR A 216 -9.38 -7.04 7.78
CA THR A 216 -8.25 -6.33 8.41
C THR A 216 -7.27 -7.33 9.01
N SER A 217 -5.98 -7.03 8.93
CA SER A 217 -4.91 -7.77 9.60
C SER A 217 -4.83 -7.34 11.06
N ILE A 218 -5.92 -7.54 11.80
CA ILE A 218 -6.04 -7.24 13.24
C ILE A 218 -6.77 -8.41 13.89
N ASN A 219 -6.22 -8.92 14.99
CA ASN A 219 -6.78 -10.08 15.67
C ASN A 219 -8.12 -9.77 16.36
N SER A 220 -9.23 -10.39 15.95
CA SER A 220 -10.49 -10.37 16.72
C SER A 220 -10.49 -11.31 17.92
N ARG A 221 -9.59 -12.29 17.92
CA ARG A 221 -9.38 -13.26 18.99
C ARG A 221 -7.88 -13.60 19.06
N PRO A 222 -7.36 -14.17 20.17
CA PRO A 222 -5.98 -14.60 20.21
C PRO A 222 -5.65 -15.52 19.02
N TYR A 223 -4.56 -15.23 18.32
CA TYR A 223 -4.24 -15.89 17.07
C TYR A 223 -2.72 -15.97 16.87
N ARG A 224 -2.22 -17.19 16.60
CA ARG A 224 -0.78 -17.49 16.38
C ARG A 224 0.15 -16.92 17.47
N GLY A 225 -0.27 -16.99 18.74
CA GLY A 225 0.51 -16.52 19.88
C GLY A 225 0.44 -15.01 20.13
N ARG A 226 -0.37 -14.27 19.36
CA ARG A 226 -0.66 -12.84 19.56
C ARG A 226 -2.01 -12.66 20.27
N PRO A 227 -2.18 -11.63 21.10
CA PRO A 227 -3.46 -11.35 21.76
C PRO A 227 -4.51 -10.82 20.79
N ALA A 228 -5.76 -10.72 21.27
CA ALA A 228 -6.83 -10.02 20.56
C ALA A 228 -6.66 -8.50 20.62
N CYS A 229 -7.28 -7.81 19.67
CA CYS A 229 -7.42 -6.36 19.68
C CYS A 229 -8.18 -5.92 20.93
N VAL A 230 -7.75 -4.80 21.51
CA VAL A 230 -8.46 -4.12 22.61
C VAL A 230 -9.17 -2.86 22.13
N ASP A 231 -9.23 -2.68 20.80
CA ASP A 231 -9.94 -1.59 20.11
C ASP A 231 -9.57 -0.20 20.65
N CYS A 232 -8.27 0.07 20.79
CA CYS A 232 -7.77 1.25 21.47
C CYS A 232 -7.90 2.58 20.73
N GLY A 233 -8.10 2.62 19.39
CA GLY A 233 -8.12 3.86 18.60
C GLY A 233 -6.84 4.15 17.80
N PHE A 234 -5.71 3.52 18.17
CA PHE A 234 -4.37 3.91 17.71
C PHE A 234 -3.82 2.92 16.68
N CYS A 235 -4.49 2.82 15.53
CA CYS A 235 -4.05 1.96 14.43
C CYS A 235 -3.25 2.75 13.39
N LEU A 236 -3.87 3.77 12.79
CA LEU A 236 -3.27 4.65 11.79
C LEU A 236 -2.18 5.51 12.42
N HIS A 237 -0.99 5.62 11.83
CA HIS A 237 0.19 6.33 12.33
C HIS A 237 0.90 5.72 13.56
N TYR A 238 0.31 4.72 14.23
CA TYR A 238 0.89 4.12 15.45
C TYR A 238 1.30 2.67 15.29
N GLY A 239 2.47 2.32 15.84
CA GLY A 239 2.77 0.93 16.15
C GLY A 239 1.83 0.37 17.21
N CYS A 240 1.44 -0.90 17.09
CA CYS A 240 0.45 -1.49 17.99
C CYS A 240 1.08 -1.93 19.32
N PRO A 241 0.74 -1.33 20.47
CA PRO A 241 1.42 -1.61 21.74
C PRO A 241 1.19 -3.04 22.23
N ASN A 242 0.02 -3.63 21.95
CA ASN A 242 -0.31 -4.98 22.41
C ASN A 242 -0.02 -6.09 21.38
N ASN A 243 0.52 -5.76 20.19
CA ASN A 243 0.78 -6.70 19.09
C ASN A 243 -0.44 -7.38 18.44
N ALA A 244 -1.66 -6.86 18.64
CA ALA A 244 -2.85 -7.36 17.96
C ALA A 244 -2.87 -7.02 16.47
N LYS A 245 -2.22 -5.92 16.05
CA LYS A 245 -2.04 -5.52 14.64
C LYS A 245 -1.05 -6.43 13.93
N GLY A 246 -1.41 -6.87 12.74
CA GLY A 246 -0.55 -7.63 11.84
C GLY A 246 0.55 -6.76 11.25
N GLY A 247 1.34 -7.34 10.37
CA GLY A 247 2.45 -6.63 9.72
C GLY A 247 3.58 -7.57 9.34
N GLY A 248 4.61 -7.03 8.67
CA GLY A 248 5.77 -7.80 8.22
C GLY A 248 6.58 -8.45 9.36
N ILE A 249 6.43 -7.94 10.58
CA ILE A 249 7.18 -8.40 11.76
C ILE A 249 6.99 -9.90 12.06
N TRP A 250 5.82 -10.45 11.72
CA TRP A 250 5.49 -11.85 11.99
C TRP A 250 6.20 -12.81 11.03
N GLN A 251 6.31 -12.42 9.76
CA GLN A 251 7.11 -13.15 8.77
C GLN A 251 8.59 -13.01 9.06
N LEU A 252 9.03 -11.83 9.50
CA LEU A 252 10.41 -11.60 9.89
C LEU A 252 10.81 -12.47 11.08
N HIS A 253 9.96 -12.55 12.10
CA HIS A 253 10.16 -13.44 13.24
C HIS A 253 10.25 -14.91 12.79
N ASP A 254 9.35 -15.36 11.92
CA ASP A 254 9.41 -16.69 11.30
C ASP A 254 10.75 -16.95 10.57
N ALA A 255 11.28 -15.94 9.85
CA ALA A 255 12.53 -16.05 9.13
C ALA A 255 13.72 -16.21 10.07
N LEU A 256 13.83 -15.33 11.07
CA LEU A 256 14.95 -15.31 12.03
C LEU A 256 15.02 -16.60 12.85
N ARG A 257 13.86 -17.16 13.24
CA ARG A 257 13.77 -18.43 13.99
C ARG A 257 14.31 -19.65 13.24
N THR A 258 14.50 -19.57 11.93
CA THR A 258 15.13 -20.66 11.17
C THR A 258 16.62 -20.82 11.49
N GLY A 259 17.25 -19.81 12.11
CA GLY A 259 18.71 -19.74 12.27
C GLY A 259 19.46 -19.47 10.96
N ARG A 260 18.74 -19.21 9.86
CA ARG A 260 19.29 -18.94 8.52
C ARG A 260 19.01 -17.52 8.03
N ALA A 261 18.50 -16.67 8.89
CA ALA A 261 18.28 -15.27 8.58
C ALA A 261 18.87 -14.39 9.69
N GLU A 262 19.43 -13.25 9.28
CA GLU A 262 19.99 -12.21 10.16
C GLU A 262 19.37 -10.86 9.78
N LEU A 263 18.96 -10.08 10.78
CA LEU A 263 18.50 -8.71 10.60
C LEU A 263 19.60 -7.75 11.06
N ARG A 264 19.96 -6.79 10.22
CA ARG A 264 20.71 -5.59 10.61
C ARG A 264 19.81 -4.38 10.40
N SER A 265 19.44 -3.73 11.49
CA SER A 265 18.68 -2.48 11.51
C SER A 265 19.61 -1.28 11.58
N GLU A 266 19.07 -0.09 11.31
CA GLU A 266 19.82 1.18 11.31
C GLU A 266 20.99 1.19 10.32
N VAL A 267 20.81 0.51 9.18
CA VAL A 267 21.79 0.46 8.08
C VAL A 267 21.14 0.82 6.76
N ASN A 268 21.65 1.85 6.10
CA ASN A 268 21.10 2.34 4.84
C ASN A 268 21.83 1.72 3.65
N VAL A 269 21.14 0.93 2.81
CA VAL A 269 21.75 0.42 1.58
C VAL A 269 21.81 1.55 0.55
N VAL A 270 23.02 1.87 0.10
CA VAL A 270 23.29 3.01 -0.80
C VAL A 270 23.71 2.57 -2.20
N ARG A 271 24.05 1.29 -2.39
CA ARG A 271 24.37 0.76 -3.73
C ARG A 271 24.15 -0.74 -3.85
N VAL A 272 23.65 -1.19 -5.00
CA VAL A 272 23.72 -2.57 -5.47
C VAL A 272 24.99 -2.69 -6.32
N GLU A 273 25.87 -3.59 -5.92
CA GLU A 273 27.09 -3.90 -6.65
C GLU A 273 26.75 -4.90 -7.76
N HIS A 274 27.16 -4.62 -9.00
CA HIS A 274 26.90 -5.52 -10.13
C HIS A 274 27.99 -5.46 -11.19
N ALA A 275 28.03 -6.50 -12.01
CA ALA A 275 28.94 -6.63 -13.14
C ALA A 275 28.22 -7.34 -14.30
N ARG A 276 28.77 -7.21 -15.52
CA ARG A 276 28.33 -8.03 -16.65
C ARG A 276 28.66 -9.51 -16.38
N GLY A 277 27.64 -10.35 -16.45
CA GLY A 277 27.73 -11.80 -16.37
C GLY A 277 27.95 -12.45 -17.74
N ARG A 278 27.89 -13.79 -17.76
CA ARG A 278 27.98 -14.57 -19.01
C ARG A 278 26.70 -14.39 -19.83
N GLY A 279 26.82 -14.27 -21.15
CA GLY A 279 25.66 -14.14 -22.05
C GLY A 279 25.04 -12.75 -22.12
N GLY A 280 25.77 -11.70 -21.71
CA GLY A 280 25.38 -10.30 -21.89
C GLY A 280 24.45 -9.72 -20.82
N ARG A 281 23.90 -10.54 -19.92
CA ARG A 281 23.10 -10.10 -18.76
C ARG A 281 23.99 -9.63 -17.61
N PHE A 282 23.47 -8.78 -16.74
CA PHE A 282 24.14 -8.33 -15.53
C PHE A 282 23.88 -9.29 -14.36
N ARG A 283 24.77 -9.27 -13.38
CA ARG A 283 24.63 -10.01 -12.14
C ARG A 283 25.02 -9.12 -10.97
N ALA A 284 24.15 -9.01 -9.96
CA ALA A 284 24.51 -8.41 -8.69
C ALA A 284 25.55 -9.27 -7.97
N THR A 285 26.60 -8.65 -7.43
CA THR A 285 27.69 -9.28 -6.69
C THR A 285 27.61 -9.00 -5.19
N GLY A 286 26.81 -8.01 -4.78
CA GLY A 286 26.65 -7.60 -3.40
C GLY A 286 25.85 -6.32 -3.26
N VAL A 287 25.86 -5.76 -2.05
CA VAL A 287 25.36 -4.41 -1.78
C VAL A 287 26.34 -3.66 -0.89
N THR A 288 26.38 -2.34 -1.05
CA THR A 288 27.08 -1.41 -0.17
C THR A 288 26.05 -0.69 0.71
N TYR A 289 26.28 -0.67 2.02
CA TYR A 289 25.44 0.03 3.00
C TYR A 289 26.26 0.92 3.93
N MET A 290 25.62 1.93 4.48
CA MET A 290 26.15 2.84 5.49
C MET A 290 25.56 2.55 6.86
N THR A 291 26.40 2.62 7.88
CA THR A 291 26.02 2.51 9.29
C THR A 291 25.77 3.90 9.89
N PRO A 292 25.17 4.02 11.10
CA PRO A 292 24.82 5.31 11.67
C PRO A 292 26.01 6.24 11.95
N ASP A 293 27.21 5.68 12.09
CA ASP A 293 28.45 6.45 12.25
C ASP A 293 29.08 6.92 10.93
N GLY A 294 28.39 6.69 9.80
CA GLY A 294 28.81 7.10 8.46
C GLY A 294 29.76 6.11 7.77
N ARG A 295 30.15 5.00 8.39
CA ARG A 295 31.04 4.00 7.75
C ARG A 295 30.29 3.17 6.72
N THR A 296 30.94 2.95 5.58
CA THR A 296 30.46 2.10 4.49
C THR A 296 30.97 0.66 4.62
N HIS A 297 30.12 -0.30 4.26
CA HIS A 297 30.42 -1.72 4.24
C HIS A 297 29.86 -2.35 2.97
N THR A 298 30.59 -3.30 2.38
CA THR A 298 30.12 -4.07 1.22
C THR A 298 29.94 -5.54 1.59
N GLU A 299 28.76 -6.07 1.35
CA GLU A 299 28.41 -7.48 1.59
C GLU A 299 28.19 -8.21 0.27
N ARG A 300 28.84 -9.36 0.10
CA ARG A 300 28.67 -10.18 -1.11
C ARG A 300 27.35 -10.95 -1.10
N ALA A 301 26.73 -11.07 -2.27
CA ALA A 301 25.45 -11.74 -2.45
C ALA A 301 25.41 -12.61 -3.72
N ASP A 302 24.70 -13.75 -3.61
CA ASP A 302 24.29 -14.56 -4.75
C ASP A 302 22.95 -14.11 -5.34
N LEU A 303 22.15 -13.41 -4.54
CA LEU A 303 20.81 -12.94 -4.84
C LEU A 303 20.58 -11.62 -4.11
N VAL A 304 20.06 -10.62 -4.81
CA VAL A 304 19.63 -9.35 -4.21
C VAL A 304 18.14 -9.18 -4.50
N VAL A 305 17.37 -8.90 -3.45
CA VAL A 305 15.95 -8.58 -3.55
C VAL A 305 15.74 -7.17 -3.01
N LEU A 306 15.29 -6.27 -3.88
CA LEU A 306 14.85 -4.93 -3.50
C LEU A 306 13.42 -5.05 -2.97
N ALA A 307 13.22 -4.71 -1.71
CA ALA A 307 11.92 -4.76 -1.04
C ALA A 307 11.59 -3.44 -0.32
N ASN A 308 12.21 -2.35 -0.80
CA ASN A 308 11.94 -0.98 -0.39
C ASN A 308 10.56 -0.51 -0.87
N SER A 309 10.14 0.68 -0.43
CA SER A 309 9.05 1.38 -1.11
C SER A 309 9.39 1.62 -2.58
N PRO A 310 8.41 1.75 -3.48
CA PRO A 310 8.67 1.92 -4.91
C PRO A 310 9.52 3.17 -5.24
N ILE A 311 9.41 4.24 -4.47
CA ILE A 311 10.26 5.44 -4.60
C ILE A 311 11.72 5.12 -4.23
N GLU A 312 11.95 4.55 -3.05
CA GLU A 312 13.31 4.25 -2.57
C GLU A 312 13.96 3.10 -3.37
N ALA A 313 13.18 2.14 -3.87
CA ALA A 313 13.68 1.10 -4.77
C ALA A 313 14.14 1.68 -6.12
N ALA A 314 13.42 2.69 -6.64
CA ALA A 314 13.78 3.34 -7.90
C ALA A 314 15.05 4.17 -7.69
N ARG A 315 15.07 4.96 -6.61
CA ARG A 315 16.25 5.70 -6.15
C ARG A 315 17.48 4.79 -6.05
N LEU A 316 17.38 3.70 -5.27
CA LEU A 316 18.48 2.75 -5.07
C LEU A 316 18.93 2.13 -6.40
N SER A 317 17.99 1.81 -7.29
CA SER A 317 18.34 1.29 -8.63
C SER A 317 19.18 2.31 -9.40
N PHE A 318 18.76 3.57 -9.45
CA PHE A 318 19.47 4.61 -10.21
C PHE A 318 20.84 4.96 -9.64
N VAL A 319 20.99 5.11 -8.33
CA VAL A 319 22.31 5.35 -7.71
C VAL A 319 23.24 4.13 -7.86
N SER A 320 22.69 2.97 -8.19
CA SER A 320 23.42 1.76 -8.51
C SER A 320 23.77 1.62 -10.01
N GLY A 321 23.40 2.59 -10.85
CA GLY A 321 23.59 2.51 -12.31
C GLY A 321 22.64 1.51 -13.00
N ILE A 322 21.48 1.25 -12.41
CA ILE A 322 20.42 0.41 -12.97
C ILE A 322 19.33 1.33 -13.51
N GLY A 323 19.17 1.39 -14.84
CA GLY A 323 18.30 2.33 -15.54
C GLY A 323 18.87 3.74 -15.67
N GLN A 324 18.04 4.69 -16.13
CA GLN A 324 18.42 6.08 -16.40
C GLN A 324 17.93 7.01 -15.28
N GLY A 325 18.82 7.32 -14.32
CA GLY A 325 18.51 8.19 -13.16
C GLY A 325 18.33 9.67 -13.48
N HIS A 326 18.72 10.12 -14.68
CA HIS A 326 18.53 11.49 -15.15
C HIS A 326 17.95 11.44 -16.57
N PRO A 327 16.61 11.26 -16.69
CA PRO A 327 15.98 11.10 -17.99
C PRO A 327 16.07 12.36 -18.85
N ASN A 328 16.11 12.19 -20.16
CA ASN A 328 16.03 13.32 -21.09
C ASN A 328 14.62 13.94 -21.02
N GLU A 329 14.53 15.15 -20.47
CA GLU A 329 13.27 15.87 -20.25
C GLU A 329 12.50 16.11 -21.55
N LYS A 330 13.18 16.24 -22.71
CA LYS A 330 12.54 16.41 -24.02
C LYS A 330 11.86 15.15 -24.55
N LYS A 331 12.13 13.99 -23.95
CA LYS A 331 11.59 12.68 -24.37
C LYS A 331 10.79 12.00 -23.26
N ILE A 332 10.32 12.77 -22.27
CA ILE A 332 9.69 12.23 -21.06
C ILE A 332 8.42 11.39 -21.32
N SER A 333 7.73 11.67 -22.43
CA SER A 333 6.55 10.95 -22.90
C SER A 333 6.87 9.61 -23.57
N SER A 334 8.14 9.21 -23.60
CA SER A 334 8.60 7.96 -24.23
C SER A 334 9.57 7.21 -23.32
N ALA A 335 9.57 5.87 -23.45
CA ALA A 335 10.50 5.02 -22.72
C ALA A 335 11.95 5.35 -23.11
N GLN A 336 12.86 5.27 -22.13
CA GLN A 336 14.30 5.53 -22.33
C GLN A 336 15.13 4.28 -22.00
N PRO A 337 15.21 3.28 -22.90
CA PRO A 337 15.93 2.04 -22.64
C PRO A 337 17.42 2.24 -22.35
N SER A 338 17.98 1.29 -21.60
CA SER A 338 19.41 1.19 -21.32
C SER A 338 19.82 -0.27 -21.19
N ASP A 339 21.12 -0.56 -21.16
CA ASP A 339 21.63 -1.92 -21.00
C ASP A 339 21.13 -2.60 -19.70
N THR A 340 20.94 -1.83 -18.63
CA THR A 340 20.49 -2.32 -17.31
C THR A 340 18.97 -2.20 -17.09
N ASP A 341 18.25 -1.53 -18.00
CA ASP A 341 16.79 -1.49 -18.09
C ASP A 341 16.36 -1.42 -19.57
N PRO A 342 16.20 -2.57 -20.26
CA PRO A 342 15.83 -2.61 -21.67
C PRO A 342 14.41 -2.10 -21.94
N SER A 343 13.58 -1.97 -20.89
CA SER A 343 12.24 -1.40 -21.02
C SER A 343 12.26 0.11 -21.12
N GLY A 344 13.20 0.77 -20.43
CA GLY A 344 13.20 2.21 -20.23
C GLY A 344 12.04 2.71 -19.36
N LEU A 345 11.39 1.81 -18.61
CA LEU A 345 10.22 2.05 -17.77
C LEU A 345 10.52 1.94 -16.27
N LEU A 346 11.76 1.65 -15.87
CA LEU A 346 12.16 1.73 -14.46
C LEU A 346 11.95 3.14 -13.91
N GLY A 347 11.33 3.25 -12.75
CA GLY A 347 10.95 4.53 -12.12
C GLY A 347 9.71 5.19 -12.72
N ARG A 348 9.19 4.73 -13.87
CA ARG A 348 7.99 5.25 -14.54
C ARG A 348 6.70 4.64 -13.99
N ASN A 349 5.56 5.16 -14.42
CA ASN A 349 4.24 4.66 -14.02
C ASN A 349 4.04 4.71 -12.51
N LEU A 350 4.64 5.72 -11.85
CA LEU A 350 4.42 5.96 -10.43
C LEU A 350 2.94 6.23 -10.22
N MET A 351 2.34 5.44 -9.33
CA MET A 351 0.93 5.58 -8.95
C MET A 351 0.81 5.69 -7.43
N PHE A 352 -0.23 6.42 -7.01
CA PHE A 352 -0.75 6.55 -5.67
C PHE A 352 -2.23 6.11 -5.65
N HIS A 353 -3.06 6.76 -4.82
CA HIS A 353 -4.49 6.86 -5.06
C HIS A 353 -4.90 8.31 -5.02
N LEU A 354 -5.86 8.66 -5.87
CA LEU A 354 -6.63 9.87 -5.67
C LEU A 354 -7.62 9.64 -4.53
N GLN A 355 -7.49 10.39 -3.43
CA GLN A 355 -8.40 10.28 -2.30
C GLN A 355 -9.54 11.30 -2.41
N THR A 356 -10.76 10.80 -2.50
CA THR A 356 -11.99 11.60 -2.40
C THR A 356 -12.57 11.38 -1.01
N THR A 357 -12.61 12.43 -0.19
CA THR A 357 -13.08 12.34 1.19
C THR A 357 -14.42 13.07 1.34
N VAL A 358 -15.36 12.46 2.05
CA VAL A 358 -16.58 13.14 2.52
C VAL A 358 -16.61 13.04 4.03
N LEU A 359 -16.68 14.19 4.69
CA LEU A 359 -16.81 14.32 6.13
C LEU A 359 -18.28 14.59 6.47
N ALA A 360 -18.76 14.04 7.57
CA ALA A 360 -20.04 14.43 8.16
C ALA A 360 -19.92 14.56 9.67
N VAL A 361 -20.46 15.65 10.21
CA VAL A 361 -20.59 15.87 11.66
C VAL A 361 -22.01 15.52 12.06
N VAL A 362 -22.18 14.67 13.06
CA VAL A 362 -23.50 14.27 13.57
C VAL A 362 -23.87 15.04 14.86
N ASN A 363 -25.15 15.05 15.20
CA ASN A 363 -25.68 15.75 16.37
C ASN A 363 -25.44 15.05 17.72
N GLN A 364 -24.87 13.84 17.73
CA GLN A 364 -24.63 13.05 18.95
C GLN A 364 -23.19 12.57 19.04
N ASP A 365 -22.75 12.29 20.26
CA ASP A 365 -21.45 11.67 20.51
C ASP A 365 -21.45 10.21 20.04
N ILE A 366 -20.62 9.92 19.03
CA ILE A 366 -20.36 8.59 18.46
C ILE A 366 -18.95 8.08 18.77
N HIS A 367 -18.11 8.91 19.40
CA HIS A 367 -16.75 8.60 19.85
C HIS A 367 -15.87 7.95 18.78
N SER A 368 -15.74 8.62 17.63
CA SER A 368 -15.04 8.10 16.45
C SER A 368 -13.58 7.70 16.74
N PHE A 369 -12.90 8.37 17.69
CA PHE A 369 -11.54 8.05 18.15
C PHE A 369 -11.34 6.67 18.80
N ARG A 370 -12.41 5.90 19.08
CA ARG A 370 -12.29 4.61 19.77
C ARG A 370 -12.43 3.44 18.80
N GLY A 371 -11.43 2.57 18.71
CA GLY A 371 -11.47 1.33 17.94
C GLY A 371 -10.60 1.35 16.69
N ARG A 372 -10.96 0.58 15.67
CA ARG A 372 -10.26 0.58 14.37
C ARG A 372 -10.83 1.66 13.47
N THR A 373 -9.98 2.45 12.83
CA THR A 373 -10.30 3.55 11.89
C THR A 373 -11.47 3.26 10.95
N SER A 374 -11.52 2.03 10.42
CA SER A 374 -12.64 1.55 9.62
C SER A 374 -12.99 0.12 10.02
N THR A 375 -14.29 -0.15 10.17
CA THR A 375 -14.81 -1.50 10.40
C THR A 375 -15.70 -2.01 9.27
N HIS A 376 -16.10 -1.14 8.34
CA HIS A 376 -16.91 -1.47 7.16
C HIS A 376 -16.41 -0.72 5.92
N THR A 377 -16.69 -1.26 4.74
CA THR A 377 -16.39 -0.66 3.44
C THR A 377 -17.57 -0.83 2.48
N LEU A 378 -17.62 -0.02 1.41
CA LEU A 378 -18.50 -0.19 0.26
C LEU A 378 -17.67 -0.36 -1.02
N ASP A 379 -17.95 -1.43 -1.76
CA ASP A 379 -17.21 -1.80 -2.97
C ASP A 379 -17.91 -1.37 -4.28
N ALA A 380 -19.19 -0.98 -4.19
CA ALA A 380 -19.95 -0.52 -5.36
C ALA A 380 -19.28 0.66 -6.08
N PHE A 381 -18.53 1.48 -5.33
CA PHE A 381 -17.82 2.67 -5.80
C PHE A 381 -16.55 2.36 -6.61
N VAL A 382 -16.11 1.11 -6.66
CA VAL A 382 -14.96 0.73 -7.50
C VAL A 382 -15.34 0.77 -8.99
N GLY A 383 -16.63 0.71 -9.33
CA GLY A 383 -17.12 1.00 -10.68
C GLY A 383 -16.83 -0.09 -11.72
N ALA A 384 -16.90 -1.36 -11.33
CA ALA A 384 -16.61 -2.48 -12.24
C ALA A 384 -17.66 -3.60 -12.23
N GLY A 385 -18.81 -3.33 -11.62
CA GLY A 385 -19.83 -4.33 -11.35
C GLY A 385 -19.38 -5.42 -10.35
N PRO A 386 -20.27 -6.39 -10.08
CA PRO A 386 -19.97 -7.55 -9.22
C PRO A 386 -19.03 -8.57 -9.88
N SER A 387 -19.02 -8.63 -11.22
CA SER A 387 -18.23 -9.61 -11.98
C SER A 387 -17.80 -9.08 -13.34
N ALA A 388 -16.86 -9.77 -14.00
CA ALA A 388 -16.40 -9.41 -15.35
C ALA A 388 -17.51 -9.45 -16.41
N LYS A 389 -18.57 -10.24 -16.20
CA LYS A 389 -19.73 -10.29 -17.11
C LYS A 389 -20.64 -9.09 -16.97
N GLU A 390 -20.61 -8.44 -15.81
CA GLU A 390 -21.41 -7.26 -15.45
C GLU A 390 -20.55 -6.00 -15.46
N PHE A 391 -19.36 -6.06 -16.06
CA PHE A 391 -18.49 -4.92 -16.24
C PHE A 391 -19.10 -3.96 -17.28
N ASP A 392 -19.35 -2.72 -16.87
CA ASP A 392 -19.82 -1.66 -17.74
C ASP A 392 -18.72 -0.59 -17.91
N PRO A 393 -18.09 -0.48 -19.09
CA PRO A 393 -17.05 0.52 -19.33
C PRO A 393 -17.57 1.97 -19.29
N ALA A 394 -18.89 2.19 -19.30
CA ALA A 394 -19.49 3.53 -19.17
C ALA A 394 -19.51 4.03 -17.72
N VAL A 395 -19.39 3.13 -16.72
CA VAL A 395 -19.28 3.51 -15.31
C VAL A 395 -17.81 3.84 -15.01
N PRO A 396 -17.49 5.07 -14.55
CA PRO A 396 -16.12 5.42 -14.22
C PRO A 396 -15.56 4.52 -13.12
N ARG A 397 -14.32 4.08 -13.28
CA ARG A 397 -13.58 3.34 -12.26
C ARG A 397 -13.29 4.28 -11.09
N GLY A 398 -13.84 3.98 -9.92
CA GLY A 398 -13.61 4.73 -8.69
C GLY A 398 -12.71 3.96 -7.74
N GLY A 399 -13.17 3.75 -6.52
CA GLY A 399 -12.41 3.02 -5.52
C GLY A 399 -13.23 2.48 -4.38
N ILE A 400 -12.59 1.71 -3.51
CA ILE A 400 -13.21 1.23 -2.29
C ILE A 400 -13.52 2.45 -1.41
N LEU A 401 -14.74 2.50 -0.92
CA LEU A 401 -15.16 3.51 0.02
C LEU A 401 -14.93 2.98 1.44
N GLU A 402 -13.90 3.51 2.08
CA GLU A 402 -13.58 3.21 3.47
C GLU A 402 -14.54 3.98 4.38
N ILE A 403 -15.20 3.27 5.29
CA ILE A 403 -16.22 3.87 6.16
C ILE A 403 -15.67 4.02 7.56
N GLY A 404 -15.73 5.25 8.05
CA GLY A 404 -15.16 5.65 9.32
C GLY A 404 -13.89 6.47 9.11
N GLY A 405 -13.42 7.00 10.21
CA GLY A 405 -12.26 7.86 10.34
C GLY A 405 -12.36 8.56 11.67
N ASN A 406 -11.21 8.87 12.22
CA ASN A 406 -11.12 9.45 13.54
C ASN A 406 -10.09 10.55 13.54
N LEU A 407 -10.39 11.58 14.31
CA LEU A 407 -9.42 12.55 14.76
C LEU A 407 -9.16 12.28 16.24
N ASN A 408 -7.91 12.05 16.60
CA ASN A 408 -7.57 11.79 17.99
C ASN A 408 -7.60 13.11 18.79
N PRO A 409 -7.92 13.09 20.10
CA PRO A 409 -8.17 14.32 20.86
C PRO A 409 -7.00 15.32 20.91
N VAL A 410 -5.74 14.88 20.93
CA VAL A 410 -4.58 15.79 20.95
C VAL A 410 -4.32 16.36 19.55
N VAL A 411 -4.54 15.57 18.50
CA VAL A 411 -4.49 16.07 17.11
C VAL A 411 -5.57 17.13 16.89
N GLU A 412 -6.82 16.86 17.30
CA GLU A 412 -7.91 17.85 17.23
C GLU A 412 -7.56 19.12 18.00
N ALA A 413 -7.01 18.99 19.22
CA ALA A 413 -6.56 20.15 19.97
C ALA A 413 -5.52 20.96 19.18
N SER A 414 -4.58 20.29 18.52
CA SER A 414 -3.56 20.98 17.72
C SER A 414 -4.17 21.73 16.52
N GLU A 415 -5.15 21.14 15.83
CA GLU A 415 -5.84 21.76 14.70
C GLU A 415 -6.74 22.92 15.13
N VAL A 416 -7.52 22.75 16.21
CA VAL A 416 -8.38 23.80 16.77
C VAL A 416 -7.54 24.98 17.27
N ALA A 417 -6.33 24.75 17.77
CA ALA A 417 -5.42 25.81 18.22
C ALA A 417 -5.05 26.79 17.08
N ALA A 418 -5.18 26.40 15.81
CA ALA A 418 -4.89 27.27 14.67
C ALA A 418 -5.88 28.44 14.53
N PHE A 419 -7.12 28.30 15.03
CA PHE A 419 -8.17 29.33 14.89
C PHE A 419 -8.93 29.64 16.18
N ALA A 420 -8.73 28.87 17.26
CA ALA A 420 -9.32 29.13 18.57
C ALA A 420 -8.29 28.92 19.70
N TYR A 421 -8.21 29.89 20.61
CA TYR A 421 -7.31 29.87 21.77
C TYR A 421 -8.08 30.20 23.07
N GLY A 422 -7.46 29.95 24.23
CA GLY A 422 -8.03 30.30 25.54
C GLY A 422 -9.37 29.61 25.85
N ALA A 423 -10.37 30.38 26.26
CA ALA A 423 -11.71 29.86 26.60
C ALA A 423 -12.43 29.22 25.41
N ARG A 424 -12.34 29.84 24.22
CA ARG A 424 -12.99 29.34 23.00
C ARG A 424 -12.42 27.97 22.59
N HIS A 425 -11.10 27.79 22.74
CA HIS A 425 -10.47 26.49 22.51
C HIS A 425 -11.03 25.41 23.44
N LYS A 426 -11.17 25.73 24.74
CA LYS A 426 -11.75 24.79 25.73
C LYS A 426 -13.20 24.44 25.39
N GLU A 427 -13.99 25.42 24.96
CA GLU A 427 -15.37 25.21 24.50
C GLU A 427 -15.42 24.26 23.29
N TYR A 428 -14.58 24.49 22.27
CA TYR A 428 -14.48 23.58 21.11
C TYR A 428 -14.09 22.17 21.53
N MET A 429 -13.08 22.01 22.38
CA MET A 429 -12.66 20.69 22.85
C MET A 429 -13.71 20.00 23.73
N GLN A 430 -14.53 20.76 24.47
CA GLN A 430 -15.67 20.21 25.21
C GLN A 430 -16.78 19.72 24.27
N LEU A 431 -17.12 20.52 23.26
CA LEU A 431 -18.07 20.16 22.20
C LEU A 431 -17.60 18.93 21.41
N GLY A 432 -16.30 18.85 21.15
CA GLY A 432 -15.65 17.74 20.45
C GLY A 432 -16.24 17.44 19.07
N PRO A 433 -16.39 18.44 18.18
CA PRO A 433 -17.05 18.27 16.89
C PRO A 433 -16.40 17.18 16.04
N PHE A 434 -15.10 16.89 16.22
CA PHE A 434 -14.40 15.89 15.42
C PHE A 434 -14.26 14.55 16.15
N HIS A 435 -13.50 14.49 17.24
CA HIS A 435 -13.24 13.24 17.97
C HIS A 435 -14.53 12.58 18.48
N LYS A 436 -15.56 13.35 18.85
CA LYS A 436 -16.82 12.76 19.31
C LYS A 436 -17.83 12.56 18.20
N ARG A 437 -17.84 13.35 17.12
CA ARG A 437 -19.01 13.49 16.23
C ARG A 437 -18.72 13.39 14.73
N LEU A 438 -17.48 13.13 14.34
CA LEU A 438 -17.10 12.98 12.93
C LEU A 438 -17.29 11.54 12.46
N THR A 439 -17.94 11.38 11.31
CA THR A 439 -17.82 10.21 10.44
C THR A 439 -17.26 10.61 9.09
N THR A 440 -16.54 9.71 8.44
CA THR A 440 -15.88 9.99 7.17
C THR A 440 -16.04 8.84 6.19
N PHE A 441 -16.13 9.20 4.92
CA PHE A 441 -15.79 8.32 3.82
C PHE A 441 -14.45 8.74 3.25
N THR A 442 -13.58 7.77 2.99
CA THR A 442 -12.39 7.98 2.16
C THR A 442 -12.45 6.98 1.01
N MET A 443 -12.69 7.49 -0.20
CA MET A 443 -12.57 6.67 -1.40
C MET A 443 -11.10 6.59 -1.81
N GLN A 444 -10.54 5.39 -1.79
CA GLN A 444 -9.20 5.14 -2.35
C GLN A 444 -9.36 4.94 -3.87
N GLY A 445 -9.41 6.04 -4.63
CA GLY A 445 -9.68 6.01 -6.07
C GLY A 445 -8.57 5.38 -6.90
N GLU A 446 -8.94 4.72 -7.98
CA GLU A 446 -7.96 4.23 -8.97
C GLU A 446 -7.08 5.37 -9.49
N ASP A 447 -5.79 5.11 -9.64
CA ASP A 447 -4.81 6.04 -10.20
C ASP A 447 -4.22 5.48 -11.49
N MET A 448 -4.21 6.28 -12.55
CA MET A 448 -3.80 5.84 -13.87
C MET A 448 -2.28 5.82 -13.97
N PRO A 449 -1.71 4.71 -14.46
CA PRO A 449 -0.29 4.67 -14.73
C PRO A 449 0.02 5.59 -15.92
N GLN A 450 1.00 6.47 -15.74
CA GLN A 450 1.43 7.41 -16.75
C GLN A 450 2.95 7.37 -16.87
N ILE A 451 3.48 7.41 -18.08
CA ILE A 451 4.93 7.47 -18.30
C ILE A 451 5.53 8.80 -17.78
N THR A 452 4.71 9.85 -17.71
CA THR A 452 5.01 11.18 -17.18
C THR A 452 4.99 11.24 -15.66
N ASN A 453 4.44 10.23 -14.98
CA ASN A 453 4.56 10.06 -13.53
C ASN A 453 5.74 9.15 -13.22
N TYR A 454 6.81 9.71 -12.64
CA TYR A 454 8.06 8.99 -12.45
C TYR A 454 8.90 9.50 -11.28
N VAL A 455 9.84 8.65 -10.88
CA VAL A 455 10.91 8.99 -9.95
C VAL A 455 12.21 9.08 -10.74
N ASP A 456 12.99 10.12 -10.49
CA ASP A 456 14.38 10.26 -10.95
C ASP A 456 15.29 10.76 -9.81
N LEU A 457 16.57 10.97 -10.09
CA LEU A 457 17.51 11.53 -9.11
C LEU A 457 17.54 13.04 -9.25
N ASP A 458 17.42 13.71 -8.12
CA ASP A 458 17.57 15.15 -8.06
C ASP A 458 19.03 15.56 -8.37
N PRO A 459 19.27 16.54 -9.26
CA PRO A 459 20.63 16.90 -9.66
C PRO A 459 21.39 17.74 -8.64
N ASP A 460 20.70 18.41 -7.70
CA ASP A 460 21.32 19.40 -6.82
C ASP A 460 21.15 19.09 -5.32
N ILE A 461 20.38 18.06 -4.92
CA ILE A 461 20.14 17.71 -3.51
C ILE A 461 20.60 16.28 -3.22
N VAL A 462 21.33 16.16 -2.11
CA VAL A 462 21.72 14.90 -1.48
C VAL A 462 21.12 14.81 -0.08
N ASP A 463 20.92 13.59 0.42
CA ASP A 463 20.52 13.38 1.82
C ASP A 463 21.72 13.44 2.77
N VAL A 464 21.47 13.23 4.06
CA VAL A 464 22.47 13.15 5.13
C VAL A 464 23.57 12.09 4.88
N TYR A 465 23.33 11.11 4.01
CA TYR A 465 24.30 10.09 3.63
C TYR A 465 25.14 10.49 2.40
N GLY A 466 24.93 11.69 1.85
CA GLY A 466 25.59 12.17 0.64
C GLY A 466 25.07 11.51 -0.64
N VAL A 467 23.89 10.88 -0.59
CA VAL A 467 23.28 10.18 -1.73
C VAL A 467 22.23 11.08 -2.37
N PRO A 468 22.19 11.24 -3.71
CA PRO A 468 21.17 12.03 -4.39
C PRO A 468 19.75 11.63 -3.96
N VAL A 469 18.90 12.61 -3.63
CA VAL A 469 17.52 12.35 -3.18
C VAL A 469 16.63 11.98 -4.36
N PRO A 470 15.53 11.24 -4.13
CA PRO A 470 14.58 10.99 -5.20
C PRO A 470 13.78 12.27 -5.46
N ARG A 471 13.63 12.61 -6.74
CA ARG A 471 12.70 13.60 -7.22
C ARG A 471 11.46 12.90 -7.78
N VAL A 472 10.29 13.28 -7.27
CA VAL A 472 8.99 12.75 -7.68
C VAL A 472 8.37 13.71 -8.68
N SER A 473 8.05 13.21 -9.87
CA SER A 473 7.22 13.91 -10.85
C SER A 473 5.85 13.24 -10.91
N TYR A 474 4.78 13.96 -10.58
CA TYR A 474 3.43 13.39 -10.55
C TYR A 474 2.34 14.42 -10.85
N GLN A 475 1.36 14.01 -11.65
CA GLN A 475 0.06 14.66 -11.78
C GLN A 475 -1.06 13.61 -11.83
N SER A 476 -2.21 13.97 -11.26
CA SER A 476 -3.43 13.18 -11.44
C SER A 476 -3.88 13.28 -12.89
N HIS A 477 -4.28 12.17 -13.49
CA HIS A 477 -4.82 12.20 -14.83
C HIS A 477 -6.30 12.65 -14.81
N PRO A 478 -6.83 13.23 -15.92
CA PRO A 478 -8.21 13.75 -15.96
C PRO A 478 -9.29 12.69 -15.67
N TYR A 479 -8.98 11.41 -15.90
CA TYR A 479 -9.91 10.30 -15.63
C TYR A 479 -10.27 10.21 -14.15
N GLU A 480 -9.29 10.30 -13.27
CA GLU A 480 -9.42 10.16 -11.83
C GLU A 480 -10.18 11.36 -11.25
N LEU A 481 -9.91 12.56 -11.77
CA LEU A 481 -10.66 13.77 -11.41
C LEU A 481 -12.13 13.64 -11.80
N ALA A 482 -12.42 13.11 -12.99
CA ALA A 482 -13.79 12.85 -13.44
C ALA A 482 -14.47 11.77 -12.59
N ALA A 483 -13.76 10.69 -12.24
CA ALA A 483 -14.29 9.65 -11.35
C ALA A 483 -14.59 10.21 -9.94
N SER A 484 -13.70 11.02 -9.37
CA SER A 484 -13.95 11.71 -8.10
C SER A 484 -15.20 12.58 -8.17
N ALA A 485 -15.35 13.38 -9.24
CA ALA A 485 -16.54 14.24 -9.42
C ALA A 485 -17.83 13.43 -9.58
N TYR A 486 -17.77 12.26 -10.25
CA TYR A 486 -18.90 11.36 -10.42
C TYR A 486 -19.39 10.75 -9.10
N TYR A 487 -18.47 10.28 -8.25
CA TYR A 487 -18.83 9.58 -7.00
C TYR A 487 -19.14 10.51 -5.82
N THR A 488 -18.65 11.75 -5.83
CA THR A 488 -18.82 12.69 -4.71
C THR A 488 -20.28 12.93 -4.32
N PRO A 489 -21.22 13.20 -5.25
CA PRO A 489 -22.63 13.39 -4.90
C PRO A 489 -23.28 12.14 -4.29
N LEU A 490 -22.87 10.94 -4.72
CA LEU A 490 -23.38 9.68 -4.19
C LEU A 490 -22.90 9.45 -2.75
N MET A 491 -21.65 9.80 -2.46
CA MET A 491 -21.08 9.74 -1.11
C MET A 491 -21.79 10.72 -0.16
N LEU A 492 -22.07 11.96 -0.61
CA LEU A 492 -22.81 12.96 0.16
C LEU A 492 -24.23 12.50 0.47
N ALA A 493 -24.94 11.95 -0.51
CA ALA A 493 -26.31 11.45 -0.33
C ALA A 493 -26.40 10.37 0.77
N ILE A 494 -25.39 9.49 0.87
CA ILE A 494 -25.35 8.49 1.95
C ILE A 494 -25.12 9.16 3.32
N MET A 495 -24.22 10.14 3.40
CA MET A 495 -23.97 10.86 4.66
C MET A 495 -25.20 11.67 5.11
N ASP A 496 -25.89 12.34 4.19
CA ASP A 496 -27.11 13.11 4.51
C ASP A 496 -28.27 12.21 4.98
N ALA A 497 -28.28 10.95 4.54
CA ALA A 497 -29.31 9.98 4.92
C ALA A 497 -29.13 9.41 6.34
N ILE A 498 -28.00 9.67 7.03
CA ILE A 498 -27.78 9.20 8.41
C ILE A 498 -28.88 9.74 9.34
N GLY A 499 -29.56 8.83 10.05
CA GLY A 499 -30.70 9.17 10.91
C GLY A 499 -31.96 9.64 10.20
N GLY A 500 -31.98 9.59 8.86
CA GLY A 500 -33.14 9.95 8.04
C GLY A 500 -34.32 8.98 8.20
N PRO A 501 -35.43 9.19 7.48
CA PRO A 501 -36.65 8.36 7.58
C PRO A 501 -36.37 6.85 7.46
N GLY A 502 -36.92 6.06 8.37
CA GLY A 502 -36.73 4.61 8.41
C GLY A 502 -35.37 4.16 8.98
N SER A 503 -34.54 5.08 9.50
CA SER A 503 -33.26 4.71 10.12
C SER A 503 -33.46 3.90 11.39
N SER A 504 -32.58 2.92 11.60
CA SER A 504 -32.43 2.24 12.90
C SER A 504 -31.84 3.16 13.99
N TYR A 505 -31.31 4.33 13.62
CA TYR A 505 -30.70 5.32 14.51
C TYR A 505 -31.31 6.73 14.32
N PRO A 506 -32.63 6.92 14.45
CA PRO A 506 -33.32 8.15 14.05
C PRO A 506 -32.95 9.39 14.88
N SER A 507 -32.30 9.18 16.03
CA SER A 507 -31.83 10.24 16.92
C SER A 507 -30.46 10.81 16.52
N VAL A 508 -29.66 10.05 15.74
CA VAL A 508 -28.32 10.46 15.28
C VAL A 508 -28.43 10.97 13.85
N ARG A 509 -28.35 12.28 13.67
CA ARG A 509 -28.56 12.96 12.38
C ARG A 509 -27.33 13.73 11.96
N THR A 510 -27.10 13.79 10.66
CA THR A 510 -26.10 14.67 10.07
C THR A 510 -26.49 16.13 10.28
N LEU A 511 -25.57 16.90 10.85
CA LEU A 511 -25.67 18.36 10.98
C LEU A 511 -25.12 19.06 9.75
N ALA A 512 -24.00 18.55 9.23
CA ALA A 512 -23.33 19.04 8.03
C ALA A 512 -22.53 17.91 7.39
N ALA A 513 -22.52 17.88 6.06
CA ALA A 513 -21.64 17.03 5.27
C ALA A 513 -20.87 17.88 4.25
N LEU A 514 -19.60 17.55 4.03
CA LEU A 514 -18.65 18.29 3.22
C LEU A 514 -17.78 17.32 2.45
N ALA A 515 -17.65 17.53 1.14
CA ALA A 515 -16.62 16.86 0.36
C ALA A 515 -15.30 17.65 0.43
N ILE A 516 -14.22 16.96 0.78
CA ILE A 516 -12.84 17.44 0.66
C ILE A 516 -12.13 16.46 -0.25
N ASN A 517 -11.57 16.91 -1.36
CA ASN A 517 -10.69 16.06 -2.15
C ASN A 517 -9.26 16.58 -2.04
N THR A 518 -8.31 15.69 -2.31
CA THR A 518 -6.88 16.04 -2.25
C THR A 518 -6.41 16.82 -3.48
N THR A 519 -7.30 17.11 -4.46
CA THR A 519 -6.93 17.68 -5.77
C THR A 519 -7.96 18.62 -6.42
N LEU A 520 -9.01 19.11 -5.74
CA LEU A 520 -9.92 20.09 -6.37
C LEU A 520 -9.16 21.41 -6.58
N PRO A 521 -9.26 21.99 -7.78
CA PRO A 521 -9.44 23.44 -7.90
C PRO A 521 -10.80 23.83 -7.28
N PRO A 522 -11.00 25.07 -6.80
CA PRO A 522 -12.10 25.51 -5.91
C PRO A 522 -13.56 25.35 -6.38
N ALA A 523 -13.83 24.63 -7.47
CA ALA A 523 -15.13 24.55 -8.11
C ALA A 523 -16.07 23.52 -7.45
N LEU A 524 -16.53 23.81 -6.24
CA LEU A 524 -17.86 23.37 -5.80
C LEU A 524 -18.82 24.56 -6.01
N PRO A 525 -19.78 24.50 -6.95
CA PRO A 525 -20.84 25.48 -7.01
C PRO A 525 -21.86 25.19 -5.90
N GLY A 526 -21.84 25.99 -4.84
CA GLY A 526 -22.84 25.93 -3.76
C GLY A 526 -22.25 26.26 -2.39
N SER A 527 -22.80 27.32 -1.78
CA SER A 527 -22.52 27.92 -0.46
C SER A 527 -21.65 27.11 0.53
N ILE A 528 -20.33 27.14 0.34
CA ILE A 528 -19.40 27.03 1.45
C ILE A 528 -19.24 28.45 2.00
N ASP A 529 -19.46 28.64 3.29
CA ASP A 529 -19.37 29.93 3.96
C ASP A 529 -18.01 30.60 3.64
N ALA A 530 -18.02 31.92 3.40
CA ALA A 530 -16.85 32.64 2.90
C ALA A 530 -15.64 32.53 3.85
N GLY A 531 -15.89 32.37 5.15
CA GLY A 531 -14.84 32.12 6.15
C GLY A 531 -14.19 30.73 6.05
N VAL A 532 -14.94 29.71 5.60
CA VAL A 532 -14.40 28.36 5.37
C VAL A 532 -13.64 28.31 4.05
N GLN A 533 -14.10 29.01 3.02
CA GLN A 533 -13.33 29.23 1.79
C GLN A 533 -11.97 29.86 2.08
N GLN A 534 -11.89 30.83 3.00
CA GLN A 534 -10.63 31.50 3.35
C GLN A 534 -9.63 30.57 4.07
N ILE A 535 -10.10 29.60 4.87
CA ILE A 535 -9.27 28.58 5.51
C ILE A 535 -8.80 27.53 4.48
N LEU A 536 -9.69 27.12 3.57
CA LEU A 536 -9.39 26.18 2.49
C LEU A 536 -8.49 26.79 1.39
N SER A 537 -8.57 28.10 1.15
CA SER A 537 -7.79 28.83 0.15
C SER A 537 -6.43 29.31 0.65
N ALA A 538 -6.23 29.38 1.97
CA ALA A 538 -4.96 29.83 2.58
C ALA A 538 -3.88 28.75 2.63
N THR A 539 -4.22 27.51 2.30
CA THR A 539 -3.28 26.40 2.19
C THR A 539 -3.30 25.96 0.73
N PRO A 540 -2.19 26.00 -0.02
CA PRO A 540 -2.18 25.37 -1.34
C PRO A 540 -2.55 23.91 -1.14
N PHE A 541 -3.76 23.52 -1.56
CA PHE A 541 -4.15 22.12 -1.58
C PHE A 541 -3.08 21.39 -2.40
N ASN A 542 -2.38 20.49 -1.71
CA ASN A 542 -1.04 20.09 -2.05
C ASN A 542 -1.04 19.29 -3.35
N GLU A 543 -0.29 19.75 -4.37
CA GLU A 543 -0.07 18.97 -5.60
C GLU A 543 0.63 17.62 -5.31
N ILE A 544 1.21 17.48 -4.11
CA ILE A 544 1.82 16.25 -3.62
C ILE A 544 0.76 15.23 -3.21
N PRO A 545 0.82 13.98 -3.71
CA PRO A 545 -0.12 12.93 -3.35
C PRO A 545 -0.11 12.61 -1.85
N ALA A 546 -1.30 12.60 -1.23
CA ALA A 546 -1.48 12.30 0.19
C ALA A 546 -1.56 10.79 0.49
N SER A 547 -1.97 9.96 -0.47
CA SER A 547 -2.14 8.52 -0.26
C SER A 547 -0.80 7.81 -0.07
N ALA A 548 -0.60 7.13 1.07
CA ALA A 548 0.60 6.34 1.37
C ALA A 548 0.70 5.02 0.56
N HIS A 549 -0.14 4.80 -0.45
CA HIS A 549 -0.11 3.62 -1.32
C HIS A 549 0.74 3.88 -2.56
N ILE A 550 2.05 3.66 -2.46
CA ILE A 550 2.97 3.90 -3.56
C ILE A 550 3.08 2.64 -4.44
N MET A 551 3.02 2.78 -5.77
CA MET A 551 2.97 1.66 -6.73
C MET A 551 3.72 1.93 -8.05
N GLY A 552 4.00 0.86 -8.81
CA GLY A 552 4.20 0.91 -10.28
C GLY A 552 5.63 1.10 -10.82
N THR A 553 6.57 1.62 -10.02
CA THR A 553 7.92 2.01 -10.51
C THR A 553 8.79 0.87 -11.04
N HIS A 554 8.39 -0.39 -10.84
CA HIS A 554 9.11 -1.60 -11.25
C HIS A 554 8.19 -2.60 -11.94
N ARG A 555 7.17 -2.11 -12.65
CA ARG A 555 6.05 -2.89 -13.22
C ARG A 555 6.47 -4.27 -13.72
N ALA A 556 5.78 -5.29 -13.23
CA ALA A 556 5.91 -6.65 -13.75
C ALA A 556 5.16 -6.76 -15.08
N ALA A 557 5.81 -7.29 -16.11
CA ALA A 557 5.27 -7.38 -17.45
C ALA A 557 5.54 -8.75 -18.09
N LEU A 558 4.79 -9.06 -19.15
CA LEU A 558 5.00 -10.27 -19.94
C LEU A 558 6.21 -10.15 -20.88
N SER A 559 6.64 -8.94 -21.24
CA SER A 559 7.81 -8.70 -22.08
C SER A 559 8.61 -7.49 -21.61
N PRO A 560 9.90 -7.42 -21.97
CA PRO A 560 10.75 -6.28 -21.62
C PRO A 560 10.29 -4.95 -22.24
N ALA A 561 9.42 -4.96 -23.25
CA ALA A 561 8.89 -3.71 -23.82
C ALA A 561 7.87 -3.01 -22.91
N HIS A 562 7.26 -3.72 -21.96
CA HIS A 562 6.11 -3.22 -21.18
C HIS A 562 6.39 -3.06 -19.68
N GLY A 563 7.60 -3.35 -19.22
CA GLY A 563 8.01 -3.14 -17.83
C GLY A 563 9.42 -3.65 -17.54
N PRO A 564 10.07 -3.16 -16.47
CA PRO A 564 11.47 -3.49 -16.16
C PRO A 564 11.65 -4.89 -15.56
N SER A 565 10.58 -5.54 -15.10
CA SER A 565 10.65 -6.87 -14.50
C SER A 565 9.73 -7.89 -15.17
N ASP A 566 10.14 -9.16 -15.10
CA ASP A 566 9.34 -10.31 -15.51
C ASP A 566 8.15 -10.54 -14.56
N PRO A 567 7.19 -11.43 -14.88
CA PRO A 567 6.01 -11.65 -14.05
C PRO A 567 6.31 -12.08 -12.60
N TYR A 568 7.52 -12.54 -12.33
CA TYR A 568 7.99 -13.03 -11.04
C TYR A 568 8.96 -12.05 -10.36
N GLY A 569 9.01 -10.80 -10.84
CA GLY A 569 9.77 -9.69 -10.26
C GLY A 569 11.26 -9.68 -10.59
N ARG A 570 11.79 -10.58 -11.44
CA ARG A 570 13.19 -10.55 -11.87
C ARG A 570 13.40 -9.44 -12.88
N TYR A 571 14.45 -8.62 -12.73
CA TYR A 571 14.76 -7.63 -13.76
C TYR A 571 15.23 -8.31 -15.04
N TRP A 572 14.74 -7.86 -16.20
CA TRP A 572 15.07 -8.49 -17.48
C TRP A 572 16.57 -8.49 -17.76
N ALA A 573 17.26 -7.40 -17.41
CA ALA A 573 18.69 -7.26 -17.60
C ALA A 573 19.54 -8.09 -16.62
N PHE A 574 18.97 -8.60 -15.52
CA PHE A 574 19.74 -9.21 -14.44
C PHE A 574 19.46 -10.70 -14.24
N ASP A 575 20.46 -11.43 -13.75
CA ASP A 575 20.32 -12.84 -13.42
C ASP A 575 19.75 -13.11 -12.04
N ASN A 576 19.95 -12.19 -11.11
CA ASN A 576 19.76 -12.42 -9.68
C ASN A 576 19.35 -11.14 -8.93
N VAL A 577 18.77 -10.17 -9.62
CA VAL A 577 18.14 -8.99 -9.02
C VAL A 577 16.64 -9.10 -9.20
N TYR A 578 15.93 -9.01 -8.09
CA TYR A 578 14.48 -9.06 -8.04
C TYR A 578 13.95 -7.84 -7.32
N HIS A 579 12.78 -7.36 -7.74
CA HIS A 579 11.97 -6.47 -6.92
C HIS A 579 10.80 -7.24 -6.30
N ALA A 580 10.49 -6.92 -5.06
CA ALA A 580 9.32 -7.44 -4.35
C ALA A 580 8.57 -6.28 -3.71
N GLY A 581 7.32 -6.07 -4.12
CA GLY A 581 6.41 -5.13 -3.47
C GLY A 581 5.59 -4.28 -4.44
N GLY A 582 5.20 -3.08 -3.99
CA GLY A 582 4.26 -2.19 -4.71
C GLY A 582 4.74 -1.77 -6.10
N GLY A 583 6.06 -1.80 -6.33
CA GLY A 583 6.63 -1.44 -7.62
C GLY A 583 6.22 -2.38 -8.75
N LEU A 584 5.85 -3.64 -8.46
CA LEU A 584 5.47 -4.63 -9.48
C LEU A 584 4.08 -4.39 -10.10
N PHE A 585 3.30 -3.44 -9.59
CA PHE A 585 1.90 -3.24 -9.97
C PHE A 585 1.80 -2.73 -11.40
N ALA A 586 0.86 -3.29 -12.18
CA ALA A 586 0.55 -2.80 -13.53
C ALA A 586 -0.39 -1.58 -13.49
N THR A 587 -1.39 -1.65 -12.60
CA THR A 587 -2.39 -0.62 -12.33
C THR A 587 -2.56 -0.44 -10.82
N ALA A 588 -3.19 0.66 -10.41
CA ALA A 588 -3.52 0.96 -9.03
C ALA A 588 -5.04 0.89 -8.82
N PRO A 589 -5.69 -0.28 -8.90
CA PRO A 589 -7.13 -0.37 -8.70
C PRO A 589 -7.46 0.10 -7.28
N GLY A 590 -8.60 0.77 -7.12
CA GLY A 590 -8.94 1.48 -5.89
C GLY A 590 -9.16 0.58 -4.66
N TYR A 591 -8.10 0.06 -4.08
CA TYR A 591 -8.07 -0.85 -2.92
C TYR A 591 -6.76 -0.67 -2.15
N ASN A 592 -6.78 -0.98 -0.84
CA ASN A 592 -5.53 -1.04 -0.07
C ASN A 592 -4.57 -2.09 -0.63
N VAL A 593 -3.33 -1.68 -0.85
CA VAL A 593 -2.37 -2.43 -1.68
C VAL A 593 -1.55 -3.46 -0.90
N THR A 594 -1.51 -3.37 0.43
CA THR A 594 -0.57 -4.14 1.26
C THR A 594 -0.78 -5.65 1.18
N LEU A 595 -2.03 -6.11 1.09
CA LEU A 595 -2.30 -7.54 0.94
C LEU A 595 -1.81 -8.08 -0.43
N THR A 596 -1.99 -7.30 -1.49
CA THR A 596 -1.46 -7.60 -2.83
C THR A 596 0.07 -7.58 -2.84
N ILE A 597 0.69 -6.64 -2.12
CA ILE A 597 2.14 -6.60 -1.89
C ILE A 597 2.63 -7.90 -1.24
N TRP A 598 1.94 -8.41 -0.23
CA TRP A 598 2.28 -9.69 0.39
C TRP A 598 2.13 -10.87 -0.57
N ALA A 599 1.04 -10.92 -1.33
CA ALA A 599 0.81 -11.99 -2.30
C ALA A 599 1.90 -12.00 -3.39
N LEU A 600 2.23 -10.84 -3.97
CA LEU A 600 3.31 -10.70 -4.95
C LEU A 600 4.68 -11.04 -4.36
N ALA A 601 4.98 -10.58 -3.14
CA ALA A 601 6.24 -10.92 -2.48
C ALA A 601 6.35 -12.44 -2.21
N TYR A 602 5.23 -13.10 -1.88
CA TYR A 602 5.21 -14.56 -1.78
C TYR A 602 5.49 -15.19 -3.14
N VAL A 603 4.85 -14.73 -4.22
CA VAL A 603 5.12 -15.20 -5.59
C VAL A 603 6.59 -15.06 -5.95
N VAL A 604 7.21 -13.90 -5.68
CA VAL A 604 8.64 -13.66 -5.93
C VAL A 604 9.49 -14.67 -5.15
N GLY A 605 9.25 -14.80 -3.84
CA GLY A 605 9.98 -15.76 -3.00
C GLY A 605 9.79 -17.22 -3.46
N ALA A 606 8.58 -17.60 -3.85
CA ALA A 606 8.26 -18.92 -4.37
C ALA A 606 8.91 -19.16 -5.75
N ALA A 607 8.97 -18.17 -6.62
CA ALA A 607 9.64 -18.24 -7.90
C ALA A 607 11.15 -18.46 -7.74
N ILE A 608 11.78 -17.74 -6.81
CA ILE A 608 13.19 -17.92 -6.46
C ILE A 608 13.45 -19.32 -5.90
N VAL A 609 12.65 -19.77 -4.91
CA VAL A 609 12.82 -21.09 -4.28
C VAL A 609 12.59 -22.23 -5.26
N SER A 610 11.60 -22.10 -6.14
CA SER A 610 11.24 -23.14 -7.10
C SER A 610 12.06 -23.09 -8.38
N GLY A 611 12.73 -21.98 -8.70
CA GLY A 611 13.46 -21.76 -9.95
C GLY A 611 12.54 -21.47 -11.15
N VAL A 612 11.42 -20.78 -10.91
CA VAL A 612 10.53 -20.25 -11.97
C VAL A 612 10.99 -18.82 -12.31
N GLY A 613 10.89 -18.43 -13.58
CA GLY A 613 11.32 -17.10 -14.05
C GLY A 613 12.47 -17.14 -15.06
N GLY A 614 12.96 -15.97 -15.47
CA GLY A 614 14.20 -15.85 -16.26
C GLY A 614 14.10 -16.13 -17.76
N ARG A 615 12.90 -16.16 -18.35
CA ARG A 615 12.72 -16.24 -19.81
C ARG A 615 12.93 -14.84 -20.44
N PRO A 616 13.18 -14.74 -21.75
CA PRO A 616 13.28 -13.43 -22.41
C PRO A 616 11.92 -12.74 -22.60
N ALA A 617 10.82 -13.50 -22.61
CA ALA A 617 9.44 -13.03 -22.62
C ALA A 617 8.48 -14.16 -22.16
N TYR A 618 7.22 -13.80 -21.92
CA TYR A 618 6.16 -14.69 -21.46
C TYR A 618 4.87 -14.46 -22.25
N SER A 619 4.10 -15.53 -22.40
CA SER A 619 2.67 -15.53 -22.66
C SER A 619 1.90 -15.85 -21.37
N LYS A 620 0.58 -15.61 -21.36
CA LYS A 620 -0.28 -16.05 -20.25
C LYS A 620 -0.17 -17.56 -19.98
N ALA A 621 -0.08 -18.36 -21.03
CA ALA A 621 0.14 -19.81 -20.92
C ALA A 621 1.48 -20.17 -20.26
N ASP A 622 2.52 -19.34 -20.38
CA ASP A 622 3.79 -19.56 -19.69
C ASP A 622 3.66 -19.31 -18.17
N VAL A 623 2.87 -18.31 -17.79
CA VAL A 623 2.53 -18.03 -16.39
C VAL A 623 1.73 -19.19 -15.81
N ASP A 624 0.74 -19.70 -16.55
CA ASP A 624 -0.05 -20.87 -16.17
C ASP A 624 0.82 -22.11 -15.88
N ARG A 625 1.81 -22.38 -16.75
CA ARG A 625 2.73 -23.53 -16.55
C ARG A 625 3.63 -23.38 -15.33
N GLY A 626 3.98 -22.14 -14.95
CA GLY A 626 4.75 -21.84 -13.74
C GLY A 626 3.96 -22.12 -12.46
N GLN A 627 2.64 -21.97 -12.49
CA GLN A 627 1.78 -21.98 -11.30
C GLN A 627 1.94 -23.24 -10.45
N ARG A 628 2.02 -24.43 -11.06
CA ARG A 628 2.17 -25.70 -10.33
C ARG A 628 3.40 -25.71 -9.41
N ARG A 629 4.53 -25.18 -9.89
CA ARG A 629 5.79 -25.13 -9.14
C ARG A 629 5.73 -24.11 -8.00
N LEU A 630 5.03 -23.00 -8.19
CA LEU A 630 4.82 -22.01 -7.13
C LEU A 630 3.93 -22.56 -6.01
N LEU A 631 2.85 -23.26 -6.37
CA LEU A 631 1.93 -23.87 -5.39
C LEU A 631 2.59 -25.01 -4.59
N ASP A 632 3.58 -25.70 -5.17
CA ASP A 632 4.39 -26.68 -4.44
C ASP A 632 5.18 -26.05 -3.28
N VAL A 633 5.61 -24.79 -3.43
CA VAL A 633 6.28 -24.05 -2.35
C VAL A 633 5.34 -23.84 -1.16
N ILE A 634 4.07 -23.50 -1.41
CA ILE A 634 3.06 -23.40 -0.34
C ILE A 634 2.91 -24.75 0.36
N ARG A 635 2.74 -25.85 -0.40
CA ARG A 635 2.56 -27.19 0.18
C ARG A 635 3.73 -27.61 1.06
N ARG A 636 4.96 -27.24 0.66
CA ARG A 636 6.20 -27.58 1.38
C ARG A 636 6.48 -26.68 2.58
N LEU A 637 6.41 -25.37 2.41
CA LEU A 637 6.87 -24.39 3.41
C LEU A 637 5.74 -23.93 4.35
N ASP A 638 4.49 -24.06 3.91
CA ASP A 638 3.28 -23.62 4.61
C ASP A 638 2.19 -24.72 4.60
N GLY A 639 2.62 -25.99 4.62
CA GLY A 639 1.77 -27.18 4.49
C GLY A 639 0.69 -27.36 5.59
N ASN A 640 0.77 -26.59 6.67
CA ASN A 640 -0.20 -26.57 7.76
C ASN A 640 -1.38 -25.62 7.53
N THR A 641 -1.28 -24.72 6.55
CA THR A 641 -2.30 -23.69 6.25
C THR A 641 -3.56 -24.27 5.62
N MET A 642 -4.67 -23.53 5.71
CA MET A 642 -5.95 -23.87 5.09
C MET A 642 -5.83 -24.01 3.58
N ILE A 643 -5.10 -23.10 2.94
CA ILE A 643 -4.91 -23.13 1.48
C ILE A 643 -4.07 -24.34 1.06
N ALA A 644 -3.02 -24.70 1.81
CA ALA A 644 -2.25 -25.90 1.52
C ALA A 644 -3.10 -27.18 1.56
N ARG A 645 -4.16 -27.22 2.38
CA ARG A 645 -5.13 -28.33 2.41
C ARG A 645 -6.11 -28.27 1.25
N ALA A 646 -6.55 -27.08 0.85
CA ALA A 646 -7.43 -26.89 -0.30
C ALA A 646 -6.73 -27.18 -1.65
N LEU A 647 -5.39 -27.15 -1.67
CA LEU A 647 -4.55 -27.50 -2.81
C LEU A 647 -4.21 -29.00 -2.90
N ARG A 648 -4.58 -29.82 -1.91
CA ARG A 648 -4.44 -31.29 -1.96
C ARG A 648 -5.66 -31.88 -2.64
#